data_AF-A0A8J4F6Z4-F1
#
_entry.id   AF-A0A8J4F6Z4-F1
#
_cell.length_a   1.000
_cell.length_b   1.000
_cell.length_c   1.000
_cell.angle_alpha   90.00
_cell.angle_beta   90.00
_cell.angle_gamma   90.00
#
_symmetry.space_group_name_H-M   'P 1'
#
loop_
_entity.id
_entity.type
_entity.pdbx_description
1 polymer ?
#
loop_
_entity_poly.entity_id
_entity_poly.type
_entity_poly.pdbx_seq_one_letter_code
_entity_poly.pdbx_strand_id
1 'polypeptide(L)'
;DAKDTLLGRLFGYAALLRSGMPLEQAVQEAVFNNLLQFGQGKSFLRECAAAVALEAAERMDTEAIAAVAAPGQPLATMLAVKPADATPEALLLALVLWPKLPGSLLQTCHLLPANTPPPPAELFFGASAVRGGVLSPAAAAAAALTAAGLFSREHLQLLTPALLATSGSHPRMHTLWQYLLPLLLPGFRPHRKMDLLDVPAEAAAAEPSPSAGTIVANGSMDKKSAKAAAKAARAAKAAEGKGAANGLFLETFWSVVVEGGLMDSSHERRYLGFQLFSRVLPHLRPEHVPGVFSPEFTRTLAASVKRSDSYLHAGARKLLDGLSAFLERSDVADSSVKMAVAAALQRLGGLPMKQLSSSKITQKLVQGLDAEGVHRYVSSLMEAFLAGAPVVHSGAEDANGHDRAHGEEKAEDAERVIADRRGQCVEQLVAALKFPDVAQSDCEAALRFLALHAFAEVKTPPHGKASKSNPAEVHQAAKHLTSHLSSATRSRCASRLVTLIAHLSHAAQSRPRAAQQQQRQQDANAGKKASDAAAGPVEEAAAQPAAKKRKTSSNGGAEATAAAAKSEPPLATLHQHLHDTLSFIRKALKAPGVSLAVKLGDDGDNALQLLAAIETACLARLIHLEKGASHSHGKPAGHGVNTSAAIRSLATLAAHLQLQLLADPDGFEMDLPLSLRRVAAEGLGVEGLPEVEEQSDKRDEDGEEGAIGKPAGSSWNDVLVDVMLAVMARPVGSVPIAPLREAAESLWRQCCAVVSADGLADIVRVVAAGGKGEGQSTAGLFESDE
;
A
#
# COMPACT_ATOMS: atom_id res chain seq x y z
N ASP A 1 50.72 18.11 4.25
CA ASP A 1 51.82 17.85 3.30
C ASP A 1 51.40 16.89 2.18
N ALA A 2 51.71 15.58 2.24
CA ALA A 2 51.53 14.67 1.09
C ALA A 2 50.09 14.60 0.53
N LYS A 3 49.07 14.66 1.39
CA LYS A 3 47.65 14.74 1.00
C LYS A 3 47.34 16.02 0.23
N ASP A 4 47.85 17.15 0.72
CA ASP A 4 47.58 18.48 0.19
C ASP A 4 48.32 18.70 -1.13
N THR A 5 49.52 18.12 -1.29
CA THR A 5 50.23 18.06 -2.57
C THR A 5 49.42 17.32 -3.64
N LEU A 6 48.75 16.21 -3.29
CA LEU A 6 47.89 15.48 -4.24
C LEU A 6 46.62 16.27 -4.60
N LEU A 7 46.00 16.94 -3.61
CA LEU A 7 44.87 17.83 -3.85
C LEU A 7 45.27 19.06 -4.70
N GLY A 8 46.46 19.62 -4.47
CA GLY A 8 47.03 20.71 -5.26
C GLY A 8 47.29 20.32 -6.72
N ARG A 9 47.73 19.08 -6.98
CA ARG A 9 47.84 18.54 -8.36
C ARG A 9 46.48 18.43 -9.04
N LEU A 10 45.48 17.85 -8.35
CA LEU A 10 44.12 17.76 -8.86
C LEU A 10 43.52 19.14 -9.16
N PHE A 11 43.74 20.12 -8.26
CA PHE A 11 43.36 21.51 -8.47
C PHE A 11 44.08 22.12 -9.69
N GLY A 12 45.36 21.83 -9.88
CA GLY A 12 46.13 22.26 -11.06
C GLY A 12 45.54 21.76 -12.38
N TYR A 13 45.17 20.47 -12.47
CA TYR A 13 44.48 19.93 -13.64
C TYR A 13 43.10 20.58 -13.86
N ALA A 14 42.30 20.73 -12.79
CA ALA A 14 41.00 21.38 -12.88
C ALA A 14 41.10 22.85 -13.31
N ALA A 15 42.11 23.59 -12.82
CA ALA A 15 42.36 24.97 -13.21
C ALA A 15 42.84 25.08 -14.67
N LEU A 16 43.71 24.17 -15.13
CA LEU A 16 44.14 24.10 -16.53
C LEU A 16 42.95 23.90 -17.47
N LEU A 17 42.05 22.97 -17.15
CA LEU A 17 40.81 22.77 -17.91
C LEU A 17 39.95 24.04 -17.83
N ARG A 18 39.56 24.48 -16.63
CA ARG A 18 38.63 25.61 -16.44
C ARG A 18 39.13 26.97 -16.94
N SER A 19 40.43 27.10 -17.25
CA SER A 19 40.99 28.25 -17.98
C SER A 19 40.36 28.51 -19.36
N GLY A 20 39.77 27.47 -19.98
CA GLY A 20 39.20 27.55 -21.33
C GLY A 20 40.23 27.57 -22.47
N MET A 21 41.53 27.46 -22.16
CA MET A 21 42.56 27.40 -23.20
C MET A 21 42.41 26.13 -24.06
N PRO A 22 42.65 26.21 -25.39
CA PRO A 22 42.72 25.03 -26.24
C PRO A 22 43.95 24.20 -25.86
N LEU A 23 43.76 22.91 -25.62
CA LEU A 23 44.83 21.95 -25.33
C LEU A 23 45.04 21.05 -26.55
N GLU A 24 46.29 20.79 -26.91
CA GLU A 24 46.66 19.79 -27.91
C GLU A 24 46.21 18.39 -27.47
N GLN A 25 45.82 17.52 -28.42
CA GLN A 25 45.27 16.19 -28.14
C GLN A 25 46.17 15.37 -27.20
N ALA A 26 47.48 15.31 -27.46
CA ALA A 26 48.42 14.60 -26.60
C ALA A 26 48.43 15.11 -25.14
N VAL A 27 48.18 16.40 -24.93
CA VAL A 27 48.05 17.00 -23.59
C VAL A 27 46.71 16.64 -22.96
N GLN A 28 45.61 16.63 -23.73
CA GLN A 28 44.30 16.19 -23.25
C GLN A 28 44.33 14.73 -22.78
N GLU A 29 44.88 13.83 -23.60
CA GLU A 29 45.05 12.41 -23.28
C GLU A 29 45.93 12.20 -22.03
N ALA A 30 47.06 12.92 -21.96
CA ALA A 30 47.94 12.87 -20.79
C ALA A 30 47.25 13.38 -19.52
N VAL A 31 46.50 14.48 -19.57
CA VAL A 31 45.74 15.01 -18.42
C VAL A 31 44.70 14.00 -17.96
N PHE A 32 43.91 13.44 -18.88
CA PHE A 32 42.87 12.47 -18.59
C PHE A 32 43.44 11.18 -17.95
N ASN A 33 44.47 10.59 -18.56
CA ASN A 33 45.09 9.36 -18.04
C ASN A 33 45.76 9.59 -16.68
N ASN A 34 46.43 10.73 -16.48
CA ASN A 34 47.01 11.09 -15.17
C ASN A 34 45.92 11.22 -14.09
N LEU A 35 44.79 11.88 -14.39
CA LEU A 35 43.67 12.01 -13.44
C LEU A 35 43.16 10.64 -12.98
N LEU A 36 42.95 9.70 -13.91
CA LEU A 36 42.50 8.35 -13.55
C LEU A 36 43.53 7.59 -12.71
N GLN A 37 44.83 7.68 -13.03
CA GLN A 37 45.91 7.09 -12.23
C GLN A 37 45.99 7.69 -10.82
N PHE A 38 45.85 9.02 -10.68
CA PHE A 38 45.79 9.68 -9.37
C PHE A 38 44.59 9.22 -8.54
N GLY A 39 43.42 9.03 -9.16
CA GLY A 39 42.24 8.44 -8.53
C GLY A 39 42.50 7.01 -8.03
N GLN A 40 43.02 6.13 -8.89
CA GLN A 40 43.30 4.75 -8.52
C GLN A 40 44.24 4.65 -7.30
N GLY A 41 45.27 5.50 -7.25
CA GLY A 41 46.29 5.49 -6.19
C GLY A 41 45.82 5.85 -4.77
N LYS A 42 44.73 6.61 -4.61
CA LYS A 42 44.13 6.93 -3.29
C LYS A 42 42.61 7.07 -3.36
N SER A 43 41.89 6.30 -2.54
CA SER A 43 40.42 6.27 -2.49
C SER A 43 39.77 7.65 -2.36
N PHE A 44 40.29 8.51 -1.48
CA PHE A 44 39.73 9.86 -1.25
C PHE A 44 39.86 10.82 -2.45
N LEU A 45 40.63 10.47 -3.49
CA LEU A 45 40.75 11.25 -4.72
C LEU A 45 39.84 10.75 -5.84
N ARG A 46 39.29 9.53 -5.75
CA ARG A 46 38.60 8.87 -6.87
C ARG A 46 37.43 9.69 -7.41
N GLU A 47 36.41 9.95 -6.59
CA GLU A 47 35.22 10.76 -6.96
C GLU A 47 35.62 12.09 -7.62
N CYS A 48 36.57 12.82 -7.02
CA CYS A 48 36.98 14.14 -7.50
C CYS A 48 37.84 14.07 -8.78
N ALA A 49 38.72 13.08 -8.91
CA ALA A 49 39.53 12.87 -10.09
C ALA A 49 38.70 12.39 -11.29
N ALA A 50 37.70 11.52 -11.05
CA ALA A 50 36.75 11.11 -12.08
C ALA A 50 35.87 12.27 -12.55
N ALA A 51 35.43 13.15 -11.64
CA ALA A 51 34.67 14.35 -12.01
C ALA A 51 35.51 15.31 -12.90
N VAL A 52 36.77 15.57 -12.55
CA VAL A 52 37.66 16.41 -13.38
C VAL A 52 38.05 15.70 -14.69
N ALA A 53 38.13 14.37 -14.72
CA ALA A 53 38.34 13.60 -15.95
C ALA A 53 37.12 13.70 -16.89
N LEU A 54 35.90 13.81 -16.38
CA LEU A 54 34.72 14.11 -17.20
C LEU A 54 34.78 15.54 -17.79
N GLU A 55 35.19 16.55 -17.01
CA GLU A 55 35.43 17.92 -17.53
C GLU A 55 36.48 17.96 -18.66
N ALA A 56 37.45 17.04 -18.65
CA ALA A 56 38.40 16.86 -19.76
C ALA A 56 37.73 16.17 -20.96
N ALA A 57 37.04 15.06 -20.73
CA ALA A 57 36.40 14.24 -21.77
C ALA A 57 35.23 14.94 -22.48
N GLU A 58 34.60 15.95 -21.88
CA GLU A 58 33.66 16.86 -22.55
C GLU A 58 34.30 17.52 -23.78
N ARG A 59 35.57 17.91 -23.67
CA ARG A 59 36.33 18.66 -24.69
C ARG A 59 37.04 17.80 -25.73
N MET A 60 37.21 16.52 -25.41
CA MET A 60 37.80 15.53 -26.30
C MET A 60 36.80 15.13 -27.37
N ASP A 61 37.26 14.99 -28.61
CA ASP A 61 36.46 14.37 -29.68
C ASP A 61 36.44 12.83 -29.55
N THR A 62 35.78 12.16 -30.48
CA THR A 62 35.66 10.70 -30.47
C THR A 62 37.00 9.99 -30.70
N GLU A 63 37.95 10.63 -31.39
CA GLU A 63 39.27 10.04 -31.68
C GLU A 63 40.17 10.09 -30.43
N ALA A 64 40.23 11.25 -29.76
CA ALA A 64 40.92 11.39 -28.49
C ALA A 64 40.31 10.51 -27.39
N ILE A 65 38.97 10.33 -27.36
CA ILE A 65 38.33 9.37 -26.45
C ILE A 65 38.69 7.93 -26.80
N ALA A 66 38.76 7.56 -28.09
CA ALA A 66 39.20 6.23 -28.50
C ALA A 66 40.67 5.95 -28.10
N ALA A 67 41.54 6.98 -28.13
CA ALA A 67 42.93 6.87 -27.70
C ALA A 67 43.07 6.61 -26.20
N VAL A 68 42.37 7.34 -25.32
CA VAL A 68 42.37 7.05 -23.87
C VAL A 68 41.57 5.80 -23.48
N ALA A 69 40.69 5.32 -24.36
CA ALA A 69 39.98 4.06 -24.24
C ALA A 69 40.73 2.85 -24.85
N ALA A 70 41.95 3.05 -25.36
CA ALA A 70 42.73 1.98 -25.97
C ALA A 70 43.15 0.88 -24.96
N PRO A 71 43.35 -0.37 -25.39
CA PRO A 71 43.80 -1.45 -24.52
C PRO A 71 45.08 -1.09 -23.75
N GLY A 72 45.08 -1.32 -22.43
CA GLY A 72 46.18 -0.97 -21.53
C GLY A 72 46.10 0.44 -20.92
N GLN A 73 45.21 1.31 -21.41
CA GLN A 73 44.99 2.63 -20.79
C GLN A 73 44.12 2.54 -19.51
N PRO A 74 44.25 3.50 -18.56
CA PRO A 74 43.50 3.50 -17.30
C PRO A 74 41.98 3.40 -17.44
N LEU A 75 41.39 4.00 -18.48
CA LEU A 75 39.94 3.90 -18.71
C LEU A 75 39.54 2.48 -19.13
N ALA A 76 40.25 1.91 -20.09
CA ALA A 76 40.00 0.53 -20.54
C ALA A 76 40.14 -0.47 -19.39
N THR A 77 41.16 -0.31 -18.53
CA THR A 77 41.33 -1.19 -17.36
C THR A 77 40.19 -1.02 -16.35
N MET A 78 39.70 0.19 -16.10
CA MET A 78 38.56 0.42 -15.19
C MET A 78 37.23 -0.14 -15.74
N LEU A 79 37.02 -0.09 -17.05
CA LEU A 79 35.78 -0.53 -17.69
C LEU A 79 35.70 -2.04 -17.96
N ALA A 80 36.84 -2.74 -17.99
CA ALA A 80 36.94 -4.19 -18.17
C ALA A 80 36.91 -4.99 -16.84
N VAL A 81 36.80 -4.33 -15.69
CA VAL A 81 36.69 -4.99 -14.37
C VAL A 81 35.32 -5.65 -14.21
N LYS A 82 35.28 -6.80 -13.50
CA LYS A 82 34.04 -7.51 -13.18
C LYS A 82 33.10 -6.60 -12.36
N PRO A 83 31.77 -6.63 -12.57
CA PRO A 83 30.85 -5.73 -11.86
C PRO A 83 30.94 -5.78 -10.32
N ALA A 84 31.27 -6.94 -9.74
CA ALA A 84 31.46 -7.10 -8.30
C ALA A 84 32.65 -6.32 -7.73
N ASP A 85 33.71 -6.12 -8.53
CA ASP A 85 34.94 -5.42 -8.17
C ASP A 85 34.95 -3.95 -8.65
N ALA A 86 33.88 -3.53 -9.34
CA ALA A 86 33.80 -2.23 -9.99
C ALA A 86 33.60 -1.08 -8.99
N THR A 87 34.24 0.05 -9.29
CA THR A 87 34.14 1.27 -8.47
C THR A 87 32.97 2.16 -8.92
N PRO A 88 32.39 2.97 -8.01
CA PRO A 88 31.41 4.00 -8.38
C PRO A 88 31.87 4.92 -9.52
N GLU A 89 33.18 5.20 -9.56
CA GLU A 89 33.81 6.04 -10.56
C GLU A 89 33.97 5.34 -11.91
N ALA A 90 34.25 4.03 -11.93
CA ALA A 90 34.22 3.26 -13.17
C ALA A 90 32.81 3.24 -13.78
N LEU A 91 31.76 3.04 -12.96
CA LEU A 91 30.37 3.09 -13.41
C LEU A 91 29.96 4.51 -13.89
N LEU A 92 30.42 5.56 -13.20
CA LEU A 92 30.21 6.95 -13.62
C LEU A 92 30.84 7.24 -14.99
N LEU A 93 32.12 6.88 -15.17
CA LEU A 93 32.83 7.06 -16.43
C LEU A 93 32.20 6.22 -17.56
N ALA A 94 31.79 4.98 -17.27
CA ALA A 94 31.08 4.12 -18.21
C ALA A 94 29.80 4.79 -18.72
N LEU A 95 28.92 5.20 -17.79
CA LEU A 95 27.60 5.75 -18.08
C LEU A 95 27.67 7.06 -18.88
N VAL A 96 28.59 7.94 -18.50
CA VAL A 96 28.69 9.30 -19.05
C VAL A 96 29.45 9.32 -20.37
N LEU A 97 30.50 8.49 -20.53
CA LEU A 97 31.28 8.43 -21.77
C LEU A 97 30.67 7.50 -22.83
N TRP A 98 29.67 6.67 -22.48
CA TRP A 98 29.01 5.70 -23.37
C TRP A 98 28.78 6.19 -24.82
N PRO A 99 28.27 7.42 -25.08
CA PRO A 99 28.05 7.89 -26.47
C PRO A 99 29.34 8.04 -27.31
N LYS A 100 30.51 8.17 -26.67
CA LYS A 100 31.83 8.36 -27.30
C LYS A 100 32.74 7.11 -27.23
N LEU A 101 32.36 6.05 -26.50
CA LEU A 101 33.22 4.87 -26.31
C LEU A 101 33.34 4.01 -27.58
N PRO A 102 34.51 3.42 -27.86
CA PRO A 102 34.69 2.53 -29.01
C PRO A 102 33.93 1.21 -28.82
N GLY A 103 33.31 0.71 -29.90
CA GLY A 103 32.46 -0.49 -29.86
C GLY A 103 33.15 -1.76 -29.34
N SER A 104 34.46 -1.90 -29.53
CA SER A 104 35.27 -2.99 -28.99
C SER A 104 35.36 -2.98 -27.45
N LEU A 105 35.33 -1.81 -26.82
CA LEU A 105 35.31 -1.67 -25.36
C LEU A 105 33.88 -1.82 -24.81
N LEU A 106 32.85 -1.41 -25.57
CA LEU A 106 31.46 -1.66 -25.19
C LEU A 106 31.11 -3.16 -25.17
N GLN A 107 31.77 -3.99 -25.99
CA GLN A 107 31.61 -5.45 -25.97
C GLN A 107 32.22 -6.13 -24.72
N THR A 108 33.21 -5.51 -24.08
CA THR A 108 33.89 -6.05 -22.89
C THR A 108 33.48 -5.36 -21.58
N CYS A 109 32.75 -4.24 -21.65
CA CYS A 109 32.30 -3.50 -20.48
C CYS A 109 30.98 -4.06 -19.92
N HIS A 110 31.08 -4.90 -18.89
CA HIS A 110 29.93 -5.48 -18.20
C HIS A 110 29.15 -4.50 -17.29
N LEU A 111 29.61 -3.25 -17.16
CA LEU A 111 28.93 -2.21 -16.38
C LEU A 111 27.78 -1.54 -17.14
N LEU A 112 27.74 -1.73 -18.47
CA LEU A 112 26.71 -1.21 -19.35
C LEU A 112 25.88 -2.39 -19.91
N PRO A 113 24.55 -2.26 -19.98
CA PRO A 113 23.72 -3.34 -20.49
C PRO A 113 23.94 -3.53 -22.00
N ALA A 114 24.17 -4.78 -22.42
CA ALA A 114 24.38 -5.13 -23.82
C ALA A 114 23.18 -4.74 -24.69
N ASN A 115 23.43 -4.47 -25.98
CA ASN A 115 22.42 -4.12 -27.00
C ASN A 115 21.50 -2.92 -26.66
N THR A 116 21.84 -2.12 -25.65
CA THR A 116 21.08 -0.96 -25.20
C THR A 116 21.65 0.32 -25.82
N PRO A 117 20.82 1.27 -26.30
CA PRO A 117 21.32 2.54 -26.83
C PRO A 117 21.91 3.42 -25.71
N PRO A 118 22.96 4.21 -26.00
CA PRO A 118 23.56 5.12 -25.03
C PRO A 118 22.60 6.25 -24.63
N PRO A 119 22.75 6.83 -23.43
CA PRO A 119 21.94 7.95 -22.98
C PRO A 119 22.14 9.18 -23.90
N PRO A 120 21.08 9.97 -24.16
CA PRO A 120 21.19 11.16 -24.98
C PRO A 120 22.05 12.23 -24.30
N ALA A 121 23.02 12.79 -25.01
CA ALA A 121 23.95 13.81 -24.46
C ALA A 121 23.23 15.06 -23.90
N GLU A 122 22.04 15.39 -24.42
CA GLU A 122 21.17 16.47 -23.91
C GLU A 122 20.83 16.32 -22.41
N LEU A 123 20.78 15.08 -21.90
CA LEU A 123 20.37 14.73 -20.53
C LEU A 123 21.50 14.95 -19.51
N PHE A 124 22.77 14.97 -19.95
CA PHE A 124 23.94 15.18 -19.10
C PHE A 124 24.63 16.54 -19.31
N PHE A 125 24.77 16.99 -20.57
CA PHE A 125 25.67 18.09 -20.92
C PHE A 125 24.97 19.33 -21.55
N GLY A 126 23.66 19.27 -21.77
CA GLY A 126 22.93 20.36 -22.40
C GLY A 126 22.64 21.55 -21.47
N ALA A 127 22.65 22.77 -22.00
CA ALA A 127 22.08 23.93 -21.31
C ALA A 127 20.59 23.72 -20.92
N SER A 128 19.91 22.80 -21.62
CA SER A 128 18.57 22.29 -21.29
C SER A 128 18.52 21.58 -19.92
N ALA A 129 19.53 20.76 -19.58
CA ALA A 129 19.62 20.06 -18.29
C ALA A 129 19.78 21.03 -17.12
N VAL A 130 20.42 22.19 -17.35
CA VAL A 130 20.62 23.26 -16.34
C VAL A 130 19.40 24.20 -16.24
N ARG A 131 18.69 24.45 -17.35
CA ARG A 131 17.57 25.42 -17.41
C ARG A 131 16.17 24.79 -17.46
N GLY A 132 16.06 23.47 -17.38
CA GLY A 132 14.77 22.77 -17.36
C GLY A 132 14.02 22.78 -18.68
N GLY A 133 14.74 22.76 -19.81
CA GLY A 133 14.12 22.58 -21.12
C GLY A 133 13.58 21.16 -21.28
N VAL A 134 12.47 21.02 -22.02
CA VAL A 134 11.89 19.70 -22.32
C VAL A 134 12.82 18.98 -23.29
N LEU A 135 13.20 17.73 -22.97
CA LEU A 135 13.95 16.87 -23.89
C LEU A 135 13.20 16.73 -25.20
N SER A 136 13.92 16.67 -26.33
CA SER A 136 13.28 16.35 -27.61
C SER A 136 12.56 14.97 -27.50
N PRO A 137 11.43 14.74 -28.20
CA PRO A 137 10.73 13.45 -28.13
C PRO A 137 11.62 12.25 -28.52
N ALA A 138 12.62 12.49 -29.37
CA ALA A 138 13.63 11.50 -29.72
C ALA A 138 14.62 11.23 -28.57
N ALA A 139 15.12 12.27 -27.90
CA ALA A 139 15.97 12.11 -26.72
C ALA A 139 15.22 11.45 -25.55
N ALA A 140 13.97 11.82 -25.30
CA ALA A 140 13.13 11.19 -24.28
C ALA A 140 12.91 9.68 -24.57
N ALA A 141 12.67 9.31 -25.84
CA ALA A 141 12.56 7.91 -26.24
C ALA A 141 13.90 7.14 -26.11
N ALA A 142 15.03 7.77 -26.45
CA ALA A 142 16.35 7.18 -26.26
C ALA A 142 16.65 6.93 -24.77
N ALA A 143 16.42 7.94 -23.91
CA ALA A 143 16.60 7.82 -22.47
C ALA A 143 15.73 6.70 -21.85
N ALA A 144 14.49 6.54 -22.32
CA ALA A 144 13.61 5.45 -21.87
C ALA A 144 14.13 4.05 -22.27
N LEU A 145 14.75 3.92 -23.46
CA LEU A 145 15.40 2.67 -23.87
C LEU A 145 16.68 2.39 -23.06
N THR A 146 17.50 3.42 -22.80
CA THR A 146 18.66 3.30 -21.90
C THR A 146 18.24 2.89 -20.49
N ALA A 147 17.19 3.50 -19.95
CA ALA A 147 16.63 3.18 -18.65
C ALA A 147 16.11 1.73 -18.58
N ALA A 148 15.44 1.25 -19.64
CA ALA A 148 14.91 -0.12 -19.69
C ALA A 148 16.02 -1.19 -19.57
N GLY A 149 17.18 -0.97 -20.20
CA GLY A 149 18.34 -1.86 -20.03
C GLY A 149 18.98 -1.71 -18.65
N LEU A 150 19.26 -0.46 -18.23
CA LEU A 150 20.05 -0.14 -17.04
C LEU A 150 19.33 -0.48 -15.72
N PHE A 151 18.00 -0.32 -15.67
CA PHE A 151 17.15 -0.61 -14.50
C PHE A 151 16.41 -1.95 -14.61
N SER A 152 16.87 -2.86 -15.48
CA SER A 152 16.46 -4.26 -15.44
C SER A 152 16.93 -4.92 -14.13
N ARG A 153 16.17 -5.89 -13.61
CA ARG A 153 16.50 -6.58 -12.35
C ARG A 153 17.87 -7.24 -12.38
N GLU A 154 18.16 -7.97 -13.46
CA GLU A 154 19.43 -8.65 -13.70
C GLU A 154 20.62 -7.66 -13.69
N HIS A 155 20.51 -6.55 -14.43
CA HIS A 155 21.58 -5.55 -14.50
C HIS A 155 21.77 -4.79 -13.18
N LEU A 156 20.66 -4.47 -12.48
CA LEU A 156 20.74 -3.84 -11.17
C LEU A 156 21.45 -4.73 -10.14
N GLN A 157 21.20 -6.03 -10.13
CA GLN A 157 21.91 -6.97 -9.25
C GLN A 157 23.42 -6.98 -9.53
N LEU A 158 23.86 -6.87 -10.79
CA LEU A 158 25.27 -6.72 -11.17
C LEU A 158 25.87 -5.39 -10.68
N LEU A 159 25.10 -4.29 -10.71
CA LEU A 159 25.55 -2.96 -10.30
C LEU A 159 25.46 -2.71 -8.79
N THR A 160 24.68 -3.48 -8.03
CA THR A 160 24.47 -3.33 -6.58
C THR A 160 25.78 -3.11 -5.80
N PRO A 161 26.87 -3.87 -5.99
CA PRO A 161 28.13 -3.65 -5.26
C PRO A 161 28.70 -2.22 -5.46
N ALA A 162 28.75 -1.74 -6.71
CA ALA A 162 29.22 -0.39 -7.03
C ALA A 162 28.26 0.70 -6.53
N LEU A 163 26.95 0.48 -6.61
CA LEU A 163 25.95 1.43 -6.10
C LEU A 163 26.01 1.55 -4.57
N LEU A 164 26.15 0.44 -3.84
CA LEU A 164 26.33 0.43 -2.38
C LEU A 164 27.67 1.05 -1.95
N ALA A 165 28.73 0.94 -2.77
CA ALA A 165 30.02 1.57 -2.51
C ALA A 165 29.97 3.11 -2.54
N THR A 166 28.95 3.73 -3.17
CA THR A 166 28.75 5.19 -3.13
C THR A 166 28.52 5.75 -1.73
N SER A 167 28.17 4.91 -0.75
CA SER A 167 28.12 5.28 0.67
C SER A 167 29.47 5.79 1.23
N GLY A 168 30.60 5.52 0.55
CA GLY A 168 31.91 6.08 0.88
C GLY A 168 32.01 7.61 0.79
N SER A 169 31.09 8.29 0.09
CA SER A 169 31.02 9.77 0.06
C SER A 169 30.32 10.39 1.27
N HIS A 170 29.75 9.58 2.18
CA HIS A 170 28.99 10.03 3.36
C HIS A 170 29.75 11.11 4.16
N PRO A 171 29.10 12.23 4.56
CA PRO A 171 27.66 12.50 4.49
C PRO A 171 27.17 13.09 3.16
N ARG A 172 28.05 13.31 2.16
CA ARG A 172 27.63 13.71 0.82
C ARG A 172 27.10 12.50 0.05
N MET A 173 26.20 12.77 -0.90
CA MET A 173 25.83 11.79 -1.91
C MET A 173 26.85 11.83 -3.07
N HIS A 174 27.36 10.68 -3.50
CA HIS A 174 28.34 10.56 -4.59
C HIS A 174 27.84 11.14 -5.91
N THR A 175 28.73 11.72 -6.72
CA THR A 175 28.40 12.37 -8.02
C THR A 175 27.60 11.49 -8.99
N LEU A 176 27.86 10.17 -9.03
CA LEU A 176 27.12 9.19 -9.86
C LEU A 176 25.58 9.36 -9.82
N TRP A 177 25.02 9.63 -8.64
CA TRP A 177 23.58 9.77 -8.46
C TRP A 177 22.97 10.96 -9.21
N GLN A 178 23.78 11.97 -9.56
CA GLN A 178 23.37 13.12 -10.37
C GLN A 178 23.09 12.72 -11.82
N TYR A 179 23.67 11.62 -12.30
CA TYR A 179 23.51 11.08 -13.66
C TYR A 179 22.51 9.91 -13.69
N LEU A 180 22.46 9.11 -12.63
CA LEU A 180 21.55 7.96 -12.54
C LEU A 180 20.08 8.36 -12.30
N LEU A 181 19.82 9.33 -11.41
CA LEU A 181 18.45 9.73 -11.07
C LEU A 181 17.67 10.37 -12.24
N PRO A 182 18.26 11.21 -13.12
CA PRO A 182 17.62 11.67 -14.37
C PRO A 182 17.19 10.55 -15.34
N LEU A 183 17.88 9.42 -15.35
CA LEU A 183 17.50 8.26 -16.17
C LEU A 183 16.39 7.44 -15.50
N LEU A 184 16.40 7.33 -14.17
CA LEU A 184 15.37 6.62 -13.41
C LEU A 184 14.02 7.36 -13.40
N LEU A 185 14.07 8.69 -13.32
CA LEU A 185 12.91 9.56 -13.14
C LEU A 185 12.94 10.70 -14.16
N PRO A 186 12.24 10.56 -15.31
CA PRO A 186 12.15 11.63 -16.29
C PRO A 186 11.56 12.90 -15.69
N GLY A 187 12.28 14.02 -15.84
CA GLY A 187 11.94 15.29 -15.19
C GLY A 187 12.56 15.50 -13.79
N PHE A 188 13.35 14.54 -13.29
CA PHE A 188 14.20 14.75 -12.11
C PHE A 188 15.11 15.97 -12.31
N ARG A 189 15.18 16.83 -11.30
CA ARG A 189 16.05 18.01 -11.31
C ARG A 189 17.05 17.90 -10.16
N PRO A 190 18.38 17.97 -10.41
CA PRO A 190 19.38 18.07 -9.35
C PRO A 190 19.33 19.47 -8.70
N HIS A 191 18.24 19.76 -7.99
CA HIS A 191 17.99 21.06 -7.37
C HIS A 191 18.12 20.96 -5.84
N ARG A 192 19.20 21.56 -5.32
CA ARG A 192 19.56 21.55 -3.89
C ARG A 192 18.46 22.08 -2.95
N LYS A 193 17.49 22.84 -3.49
CA LYS A 193 16.34 23.40 -2.75
C LYS A 193 15.18 22.40 -2.52
N MET A 194 15.24 21.19 -3.09
CA MET A 194 14.19 20.17 -2.92
C MET A 194 14.65 18.92 -2.16
N ASP A 195 15.92 18.85 -1.74
CA ASP A 195 16.38 17.80 -0.81
C ASP A 195 15.81 18.09 0.59
N LEU A 196 14.93 17.21 1.07
CA LEU A 196 14.27 17.27 2.37
C LEU A 196 15.26 17.27 3.55
N LEU A 197 16.52 16.86 3.33
CA LEU A 197 17.59 16.83 4.34
C LEU A 197 18.44 18.12 4.39
N ASP A 198 18.39 18.96 3.35
CA ASP A 198 19.11 20.25 3.27
C ASP A 198 18.17 21.40 3.69
N VAL A 199 18.33 21.87 4.93
CA VAL A 199 17.73 23.14 5.37
C VAL A 199 18.59 24.29 4.83
N PRO A 200 18.03 25.32 4.17
CA PRO A 200 18.81 26.38 3.57
C PRO A 200 19.51 27.24 4.63
N ALA A 201 20.85 27.19 4.64
CA ALA A 201 21.66 28.28 5.17
C ALA A 201 21.73 29.40 4.13
N GLU A 202 21.61 30.65 4.58
CA GLU A 202 21.62 31.82 3.69
C GLU A 202 23.02 32.10 3.08
N ALA A 203 22.98 32.87 1.98
CA ALA A 203 24.08 33.66 1.41
C ALA A 203 25.36 32.94 0.89
N ALA A 204 25.48 32.87 -0.44
CA ALA A 204 26.64 33.40 -1.18
C ALA A 204 26.26 33.58 -2.67
N ALA A 205 26.67 34.68 -3.28
CA ALA A 205 26.23 35.10 -4.62
C ALA A 205 27.25 34.80 -5.73
N ALA A 206 26.76 34.59 -6.96
CA ALA A 206 27.35 35.06 -8.23
C ALA A 206 26.41 34.74 -9.41
N GLU A 207 26.18 35.71 -10.30
CA GLU A 207 25.45 35.49 -11.55
C GLU A 207 26.38 35.02 -12.69
N PRO A 208 25.88 34.28 -13.70
CA PRO A 208 26.66 33.92 -14.88
C PRO A 208 26.47 34.92 -16.04
N SER A 209 27.57 35.48 -16.55
CA SER A 209 27.57 36.21 -17.83
C SER A 209 27.56 35.25 -19.04
N PRO A 210 27.00 35.65 -20.20
CA PRO A 210 26.86 34.77 -21.36
C PRO A 210 27.97 34.94 -22.42
N SER A 211 28.35 33.85 -23.08
CA SER A 211 28.82 33.89 -24.47
C SER A 211 28.40 32.60 -25.17
N ALA A 212 27.86 32.73 -26.38
CA ALA A 212 27.28 31.62 -27.13
C ALA A 212 28.21 31.18 -28.28
N GLY A 213 28.25 29.88 -28.55
CA GLY A 213 28.89 29.31 -29.73
C GLY A 213 27.99 28.23 -30.33
N THR A 214 27.34 28.53 -31.45
CA THR A 214 26.47 27.59 -32.18
C THR A 214 27.34 26.58 -32.94
N ILE A 215 27.13 25.28 -32.70
CA ILE A 215 27.68 24.22 -33.56
C ILE A 215 26.52 23.48 -34.23
N VAL A 216 26.59 23.38 -35.56
CA VAL A 216 25.58 22.75 -36.41
C VAL A 216 25.90 21.26 -36.51
N ALA A 217 25.05 20.41 -35.93
CA ALA A 217 25.19 18.95 -36.06
C ALA A 217 24.66 18.50 -37.43
N ASN A 218 25.53 17.90 -38.24
CA ASN A 218 25.17 17.29 -39.52
C ASN A 218 25.65 15.84 -39.51
N GLY A 219 24.73 14.87 -39.57
CA GLY A 219 25.04 13.45 -39.42
C GLY A 219 23.92 12.56 -39.98
N SER A 220 24.24 11.81 -41.03
CA SER A 220 23.28 10.94 -41.73
C SER A 220 22.95 9.69 -40.90
N MET A 221 21.71 9.55 -40.44
CA MET A 221 21.22 8.31 -39.82
C MET A 221 20.78 7.27 -40.87
N ASP A 222 21.13 6.00 -40.63
CA ASP A 222 20.69 4.88 -41.44
C ASP A 222 19.16 4.71 -41.49
N LYS A 223 18.65 4.31 -42.67
CA LYS A 223 17.20 4.11 -42.89
C LYS A 223 16.55 3.09 -41.96
N LYS A 224 17.31 2.15 -41.38
CA LYS A 224 16.78 1.10 -40.47
C LYS A 224 16.51 1.66 -39.06
N SER A 225 17.44 2.44 -38.50
CA SER A 225 17.26 3.12 -37.20
C SER A 225 16.22 4.24 -37.29
N ALA A 226 16.17 4.98 -38.39
CA ALA A 226 15.11 5.97 -38.65
C ALA A 226 13.69 5.36 -38.63
N LYS A 227 13.51 4.14 -39.18
CA LYS A 227 12.21 3.43 -39.18
C LYS A 227 11.82 2.93 -37.78
N ALA A 228 12.80 2.51 -36.96
CA ALA A 228 12.57 2.17 -35.56
C ALA A 228 12.19 3.41 -34.72
N ALA A 229 12.94 4.51 -34.88
CA ALA A 229 12.66 5.78 -34.22
C ALA A 229 11.27 6.35 -34.58
N ALA A 230 10.83 6.23 -35.83
CA ALA A 230 9.49 6.64 -36.25
C ALA A 230 8.37 5.79 -35.61
N LYS A 231 8.59 4.47 -35.44
CA LYS A 231 7.65 3.58 -34.73
C LYS A 231 7.61 3.92 -33.22
N ALA A 232 8.77 4.19 -32.62
CA ALA A 232 8.90 4.61 -31.23
C ALA A 232 8.28 6.00 -30.96
N ALA A 233 8.48 6.99 -31.83
CA ALA A 233 7.87 8.32 -31.69
C ALA A 233 6.33 8.28 -31.77
N ARG A 234 5.77 7.37 -32.58
CA ARG A 234 4.32 7.14 -32.65
C ARG A 234 3.77 6.45 -31.39
N ALA A 235 4.60 5.64 -30.70
CA ALA A 235 4.27 5.09 -29.38
C ALA A 235 4.44 6.12 -28.25
N ALA A 236 5.48 6.97 -28.31
CA ALA A 236 5.71 8.04 -27.34
C ALA A 236 4.56 9.07 -27.33
N LYS A 237 4.03 9.43 -28.52
CA LYS A 237 2.84 10.28 -28.64
C LYS A 237 1.54 9.62 -28.13
N ALA A 238 1.54 8.31 -27.90
CA ALA A 238 0.48 7.59 -27.18
C ALA A 238 0.79 7.41 -25.67
N ALA A 239 2.05 7.62 -25.27
CA ALA A 239 2.53 7.51 -23.89
C ALA A 239 2.55 8.85 -23.13
N GLU A 240 2.45 10.00 -23.80
CA GLU A 240 2.20 11.30 -23.15
C GLU A 240 0.93 11.30 -22.26
N GLY A 241 -0.03 10.41 -22.53
CA GLY A 241 -1.19 10.15 -21.67
C GLY A 241 -1.08 8.92 -20.75
N LYS A 242 0.06 8.21 -20.70
CA LYS A 242 0.26 6.97 -19.93
C LYS A 242 1.70 6.82 -19.42
N GLY A 243 2.01 7.43 -18.27
CA GLY A 243 3.33 7.35 -17.61
C GLY A 243 3.73 5.99 -16.99
N ALA A 244 3.07 4.89 -17.34
CA ALA A 244 3.16 3.60 -16.63
C ALA A 244 4.55 2.94 -16.65
N ALA A 245 5.38 3.21 -17.66
CA ALA A 245 6.66 2.52 -17.86
C ALA A 245 7.71 2.83 -16.77
N ASN A 246 7.81 4.09 -16.34
CA ASN A 246 8.88 4.52 -15.41
C ASN A 246 8.64 4.05 -13.97
N GLY A 247 7.39 3.75 -13.60
CA GLY A 247 7.07 3.23 -12.27
C GLY A 247 7.71 1.88 -11.98
N LEU A 248 7.74 1.00 -12.99
CA LEU A 248 8.35 -0.32 -12.87
C LEU A 248 9.87 -0.26 -12.67
N PHE A 249 10.55 0.69 -13.34
CA PHE A 249 12.00 0.90 -13.15
C PHE A 249 12.31 1.41 -11.74
N LEU A 250 11.51 2.36 -11.24
CA LEU A 250 11.63 2.84 -9.87
C LEU A 250 11.36 1.73 -8.84
N GLU A 251 10.28 0.97 -8.99
CA GLU A 251 9.93 -0.14 -8.11
C GLU A 251 11.04 -1.22 -8.09
N THR A 252 11.59 -1.56 -9.27
CA THR A 252 12.69 -2.54 -9.40
C THR A 252 13.99 -2.02 -8.79
N PHE A 253 14.37 -0.76 -9.08
CA PHE A 253 15.52 -0.11 -8.46
C PHE A 253 15.39 -0.07 -6.93
N TRP A 254 14.22 0.32 -6.42
CA TRP A 254 13.98 0.44 -4.98
C TRP A 254 14.04 -0.93 -4.28
N SER A 255 13.45 -1.96 -4.88
CA SER A 255 13.47 -3.33 -4.38
C SER A 255 14.88 -3.93 -4.36
N VAL A 256 15.68 -3.76 -5.42
CA VAL A 256 17.01 -4.38 -5.55
C VAL A 256 18.08 -3.60 -4.80
N VAL A 257 18.13 -2.27 -4.94
CA VAL A 257 19.23 -1.45 -4.44
C VAL A 257 18.95 -0.91 -3.05
N VAL A 258 17.73 -0.42 -2.79
CA VAL A 258 17.41 0.23 -1.51
C VAL A 258 17.02 -0.80 -0.45
N GLU A 259 15.96 -1.58 -0.68
CA GLU A 259 15.54 -2.65 0.24
C GLU A 259 16.61 -3.74 0.35
N GLY A 260 16.85 -4.49 -0.73
CA GLY A 260 17.78 -5.63 -0.74
C GLY A 260 19.28 -5.29 -0.69
N GLY A 261 19.64 -4.05 -0.37
CA GLY A 261 21.04 -3.59 -0.42
C GLY A 261 21.41 -2.53 0.61
N LEU A 262 20.74 -1.38 0.61
CA LEU A 262 21.07 -0.26 1.51
C LEU A 262 20.49 -0.43 2.92
N MET A 263 19.26 -0.94 3.05
CA MET A 263 18.56 -0.96 4.35
C MET A 263 19.07 -2.02 5.31
N ASP A 264 19.48 -3.19 4.82
CA ASP A 264 20.05 -4.27 5.64
C ASP A 264 21.54 -4.09 5.97
N SER A 265 22.11 -2.92 5.68
CA SER A 265 23.55 -2.69 5.73
C SER A 265 23.98 -1.62 6.76
N SER A 266 25.16 -1.03 6.57
CA SER A 266 25.77 -0.07 7.50
C SER A 266 24.94 1.20 7.70
N HIS A 267 25.24 1.97 8.75
CA HIS A 267 24.53 3.23 9.01
C HIS A 267 24.71 4.26 7.89
N GLU A 268 25.88 4.32 7.25
CA GLU A 268 26.13 5.21 6.10
C GLU A 268 25.27 4.82 4.89
N ARG A 269 25.07 3.51 4.65
CA ARG A 269 24.22 2.99 3.57
C ARG A 269 22.73 3.24 3.84
N ARG A 270 22.29 3.05 5.08
CA ARG A 270 20.93 3.43 5.52
C ARG A 270 20.67 4.94 5.36
N TYR A 271 21.66 5.77 5.72
CA TYR A 271 21.58 7.22 5.51
C TYR A 271 21.54 7.59 4.02
N LEU A 272 22.32 6.92 3.17
CA LEU A 272 22.22 7.08 1.71
C LEU A 272 20.81 6.73 1.21
N GLY A 273 20.17 5.68 1.73
CA GLY A 273 18.76 5.39 1.41
C GLY A 273 17.79 6.52 1.82
N PHE A 274 18.01 7.17 2.96
CA PHE A 274 17.27 8.39 3.33
C PHE A 274 17.55 9.55 2.34
N GLN A 275 18.79 9.73 1.88
CA GLN A 275 19.15 10.73 0.86
C GLN A 275 18.53 10.47 -0.52
N LEU A 276 18.40 9.19 -0.90
CA LEU A 276 17.71 8.78 -2.13
C LEU A 276 16.20 9.03 -2.00
N PHE A 277 15.59 8.58 -0.91
CA PHE A 277 14.16 8.83 -0.63
C PHE A 277 13.84 10.33 -0.71
N SER A 278 14.66 11.13 -0.04
CA SER A 278 14.55 12.59 0.00
C SER A 278 14.52 13.24 -1.39
N ARG A 279 15.38 12.76 -2.29
CA ARG A 279 15.49 13.27 -3.68
C ARG A 279 14.42 12.71 -4.61
N VAL A 280 13.95 11.50 -4.37
CA VAL A 280 12.97 10.81 -5.21
C VAL A 280 11.55 11.29 -4.91
N LEU A 281 11.22 11.57 -3.64
CA LEU A 281 9.87 11.94 -3.20
C LEU A 281 9.21 13.07 -4.03
N PRO A 282 9.88 14.22 -4.34
CA PRO A 282 9.24 15.31 -5.07
C PRO A 282 8.93 15.00 -6.54
N HIS A 283 9.36 13.84 -7.03
CA HIS A 283 9.13 13.36 -8.40
C HIS A 283 8.21 12.12 -8.45
N LEU A 284 7.61 11.73 -7.32
CA LEU A 284 6.71 10.58 -7.27
C LEU A 284 5.29 10.89 -7.74
N ARG A 285 4.67 9.89 -8.35
CA ARG A 285 3.23 9.83 -8.60
C ARG A 285 2.57 9.00 -7.49
N PRO A 286 1.25 9.14 -7.24
CA PRO A 286 0.56 8.46 -6.14
C PRO A 286 0.74 6.93 -6.16
N GLU A 287 0.79 6.35 -7.36
CA GLU A 287 1.01 4.92 -7.59
C GLU A 287 2.41 4.42 -7.21
N HIS A 288 3.43 5.29 -7.16
CA HIS A 288 4.82 4.91 -6.82
C HIS A 288 5.14 4.99 -5.33
N VAL A 289 4.45 5.88 -4.60
CA VAL A 289 4.68 6.11 -3.17
C VAL A 289 4.65 4.81 -2.33
N PRO A 290 3.74 3.84 -2.56
CA PRO A 290 3.68 2.61 -1.77
C PRO A 290 4.92 1.72 -1.92
N GLY A 291 5.54 1.72 -3.10
CA GLY A 291 6.76 0.96 -3.41
C GLY A 291 8.03 1.61 -2.86
N VAL A 292 8.04 2.94 -2.72
CA VAL A 292 9.14 3.70 -2.10
C VAL A 292 9.03 3.75 -0.56
N PHE A 293 7.80 3.72 -0.02
CA PHE A 293 7.52 3.43 1.40
C PHE A 293 7.51 1.91 1.63
N SER A 294 8.65 1.29 1.34
CA SER A 294 8.89 -0.14 1.39
C SER A 294 9.13 -0.68 2.82
N PRO A 295 8.96 -1.99 3.06
CA PRO A 295 8.94 -2.55 4.42
C PRO A 295 10.21 -2.30 5.25
N GLU A 296 11.40 -2.50 4.70
CA GLU A 296 12.67 -2.40 5.43
C GLU A 296 13.08 -0.94 5.64
N PHE A 297 12.95 -0.13 4.59
CA PHE A 297 13.13 1.32 4.64
C PHE A 297 12.30 1.92 5.75
N THR A 298 11.01 1.58 5.80
CA THR A 298 10.11 2.25 6.72
C THR A 298 10.19 1.69 8.15
N ARG A 299 10.60 0.43 8.32
CA ARG A 299 11.01 -0.12 9.62
C ARG A 299 12.28 0.55 10.14
N THR A 300 13.28 0.74 9.27
CA THR A 300 14.55 1.42 9.57
C THR A 300 14.31 2.89 9.94
N LEU A 301 13.44 3.59 9.22
CA LEU A 301 13.00 4.95 9.54
C LEU A 301 12.31 4.98 10.92
N ALA A 302 11.31 4.13 11.16
CA ALA A 302 10.59 4.07 12.43
C ALA A 302 11.51 3.76 13.62
N ALA A 303 12.40 2.77 13.49
CA ALA A 303 13.38 2.42 14.52
C ALA A 303 14.33 3.58 14.82
N SER A 304 14.83 4.26 13.78
CA SER A 304 15.73 5.42 13.92
C SER A 304 15.04 6.64 14.54
N VAL A 305 13.75 6.85 14.27
CA VAL A 305 12.95 7.93 14.89
C VAL A 305 12.63 7.64 16.37
N LYS A 306 12.40 6.36 16.72
CA LYS A 306 12.08 5.94 18.09
C LYS A 306 13.31 5.93 19.01
N ARG A 307 14.49 5.62 18.47
CA ARG A 307 15.77 5.50 19.18
C ARG A 307 16.60 6.78 19.07
N SER A 308 16.54 7.64 20.09
CA SER A 308 17.34 8.88 20.16
C SER A 308 18.85 8.65 20.30
N ASP A 309 19.25 7.43 20.69
CA ASP A 309 20.62 6.93 20.76
C ASP A 309 21.17 6.47 19.40
N SER A 310 20.32 6.34 18.37
CA SER A 310 20.73 5.87 17.04
C SER A 310 21.53 6.93 16.29
N TYR A 311 22.64 6.54 15.66
CA TYR A 311 23.40 7.39 14.73
C TYR A 311 22.53 8.01 13.63
N LEU A 312 21.48 7.28 13.22
CA LEU A 312 20.52 7.71 12.20
C LEU A 312 19.43 8.66 12.73
N HIS A 313 19.33 8.89 14.04
CA HIS A 313 18.21 9.64 14.63
C HIS A 313 18.07 11.06 14.06
N ALA A 314 19.19 11.79 13.96
CA ALA A 314 19.21 13.15 13.43
C ALA A 314 18.81 13.19 11.93
N GLY A 315 19.30 12.23 11.13
CA GLY A 315 18.92 12.11 9.72
C GLY A 315 17.45 11.73 9.54
N ALA A 316 16.96 10.77 10.32
CA ALA A 316 15.58 10.32 10.31
C ALA A 316 14.59 11.40 10.75
N ARG A 317 14.95 12.21 11.76
CA ARG A 317 14.15 13.38 12.17
C ARG A 317 14.12 14.46 11.10
N LYS A 318 15.27 14.86 10.55
CA LYS A 318 15.33 15.79 9.40
C LYS A 318 14.47 15.30 8.23
N LEU A 319 14.48 13.99 7.93
CA LEU A 319 13.66 13.44 6.86
C LEU A 319 12.16 13.60 7.13
N LEU A 320 11.70 13.35 8.37
CA LEU A 320 10.30 13.57 8.75
C LEU A 320 9.92 15.06 8.75
N ASP A 321 10.80 15.95 9.20
CA ASP A 321 10.53 17.40 9.21
C ASP A 321 10.46 17.95 7.78
N GLY A 322 11.37 17.50 6.91
CA GLY A 322 11.35 17.81 5.48
C GLY A 322 10.13 17.23 4.77
N LEU A 323 9.71 16.02 5.12
CA LEU A 323 8.45 15.39 4.66
C LEU A 323 7.22 16.23 5.06
N SER A 324 7.17 16.74 6.30
CA SER A 324 6.15 17.72 6.73
C SER A 324 6.15 18.95 5.83
N ALA A 325 7.31 19.55 5.61
CA ALA A 325 7.45 20.76 4.80
C ALA A 325 7.14 20.52 3.31
N PHE A 326 7.35 19.32 2.78
CA PHE A 326 6.92 18.93 1.44
C PHE A 326 5.40 18.89 1.32
N LEU A 327 4.72 18.25 2.27
CA LEU A 327 3.24 18.16 2.33
C LEU A 327 2.57 19.53 2.55
N GLU A 328 3.24 20.42 3.28
CA GLU A 328 2.77 21.80 3.50
C GLU A 328 2.91 22.71 2.26
N ARG A 329 3.88 22.45 1.36
CA ARG A 329 4.19 23.32 0.20
C ARG A 329 3.48 22.93 -1.10
N SER A 330 3.02 21.69 -1.22
CA SER A 330 2.43 21.19 -2.47
C SER A 330 1.04 21.80 -2.70
N ASP A 331 0.73 22.14 -3.95
CA ASP A 331 -0.53 22.80 -4.34
C ASP A 331 -1.69 21.78 -4.45
N VAL A 332 -2.92 22.23 -4.74
CA VAL A 332 -4.12 21.37 -4.85
C VAL A 332 -3.92 20.24 -5.88
N ALA A 333 -3.16 20.49 -6.95
CA ALA A 333 -2.84 19.51 -7.99
C ALA A 333 -2.02 18.30 -7.46
N ASP A 334 -1.20 18.49 -6.43
CA ASP A 334 -0.37 17.44 -5.81
C ASP A 334 -1.09 16.67 -4.69
N SER A 335 -2.38 16.99 -4.44
CA SER A 335 -3.20 16.39 -3.37
C SER A 335 -3.15 14.85 -3.40
N SER A 336 -3.16 14.22 -4.58
CA SER A 336 -3.09 12.76 -4.70
C SER A 336 -1.75 12.16 -4.23
N VAL A 337 -0.62 12.87 -4.38
CA VAL A 337 0.68 12.42 -3.84
C VAL A 337 0.72 12.64 -2.33
N LYS A 338 0.15 13.76 -1.82
CA LYS A 338 -0.03 13.95 -0.37
C LYS A 338 -0.86 12.83 0.24
N MET A 339 -1.99 12.46 -0.38
CA MET A 339 -2.85 11.35 0.02
C MET A 339 -2.08 10.03 0.08
N ALA A 340 -1.28 9.72 -0.94
CA ALA A 340 -0.49 8.50 -1.00
C ALA A 340 0.61 8.44 0.07
N VAL A 341 1.28 9.56 0.33
CA VAL A 341 2.26 9.70 1.42
C VAL A 341 1.56 9.56 2.78
N ALA A 342 0.39 10.19 2.94
CA ALA A 342 -0.39 10.15 4.16
C ALA A 342 -0.89 8.73 4.48
N ALA A 343 -1.44 8.03 3.49
CA ALA A 343 -1.86 6.63 3.61
C ALA A 343 -0.66 5.69 3.85
N ALA A 344 0.47 5.91 3.16
CA ALA A 344 1.70 5.17 3.41
C ALA A 344 2.22 5.36 4.84
N LEU A 345 2.16 6.58 5.40
CA LEU A 345 2.50 6.90 6.79
C LEU A 345 1.52 6.27 7.79
N GLN A 346 0.22 6.19 7.50
CA GLN A 346 -0.76 5.53 8.36
C GLN A 346 -0.49 4.03 8.54
N ARG A 347 0.01 3.34 7.50
CA ARG A 347 0.44 1.93 7.60
C ARG A 347 1.55 1.73 8.66
N LEU A 348 2.26 2.79 9.04
CA LEU A 348 3.37 2.76 10.01
C LEU A 348 2.90 2.88 11.48
N GLY A 349 1.62 2.63 11.74
CA GLY A 349 0.94 2.78 13.04
C GLY A 349 1.47 1.97 14.22
N GLY A 350 2.68 1.40 14.12
CA GLY A 350 3.48 0.93 15.26
C GLY A 350 4.38 2.00 15.89
N LEU A 351 4.57 3.15 15.24
CA LEU A 351 5.15 4.34 15.90
C LEU A 351 4.10 4.91 16.87
N PRO A 352 4.37 4.95 18.20
CA PRO A 352 3.39 5.47 19.15
C PRO A 352 3.09 6.93 18.77
N MET A 353 1.81 7.29 18.63
CA MET A 353 1.45 8.60 18.04
C MET A 353 2.20 9.77 18.69
N LYS A 354 2.47 9.73 20.00
CA LYS A 354 3.29 10.73 20.72
C LYS A 354 4.68 11.02 20.12
N GLN A 355 5.34 10.07 19.46
CA GLN A 355 6.64 10.27 18.81
C GLN A 355 6.56 10.84 17.38
N LEU A 356 5.36 10.76 16.76
CA LEU A 356 4.98 11.49 15.55
C LEU A 356 4.31 12.84 15.89
N SER A 357 3.64 12.95 17.05
CA SER A 357 2.78 14.09 17.43
C SER A 357 3.52 15.26 18.08
N SER A 358 4.85 15.24 18.13
CA SER A 358 5.62 16.48 18.27
C SER A 358 5.64 17.27 16.96
N SER A 359 5.42 16.60 15.82
CA SER A 359 5.30 17.23 14.51
C SER A 359 3.84 17.56 14.20
N LYS A 360 3.65 18.66 13.47
CA LYS A 360 2.34 19.12 12.99
C LYS A 360 1.79 18.21 11.87
N ILE A 361 2.52 17.16 11.48
CA ILE A 361 2.23 16.28 10.33
C ILE A 361 0.83 15.70 10.41
N THR A 362 0.44 15.01 11.49
CA THR A 362 -0.87 14.31 11.52
C THR A 362 -2.07 15.26 11.55
N GLN A 363 -1.95 16.42 12.21
CA GLN A 363 -3.01 17.43 12.25
C GLN A 363 -3.11 18.19 10.93
N LYS A 364 -1.98 18.48 10.26
CA LYS A 364 -1.94 19.14 8.95
C LYS A 364 -2.17 18.21 7.76
N LEU A 365 -1.94 16.91 7.94
CA LEU A 365 -2.35 15.87 6.99
C LEU A 365 -3.83 16.07 6.71
N VAL A 366 -4.65 15.97 7.75
CA VAL A 366 -6.12 16.08 7.71
C VAL A 366 -6.56 17.45 7.18
N GLN A 367 -5.87 18.55 7.51
CA GLN A 367 -6.19 19.87 6.95
C GLN A 367 -5.89 20.03 5.45
N GLY A 368 -5.12 19.12 4.85
CA GLY A 368 -4.78 19.13 3.43
C GLY A 368 -5.50 18.10 2.57
N LEU A 369 -6.41 17.29 3.14
CA LEU A 369 -7.19 16.28 2.41
C LEU A 369 -8.61 16.80 2.19
N ASP A 370 -8.88 17.29 1.00
CA ASP A 370 -10.23 17.53 0.52
C ASP A 370 -10.91 16.19 0.19
N ALA A 371 -12.23 16.07 0.42
CA ALA A 371 -12.97 14.85 0.07
C ALA A 371 -12.82 14.49 -1.43
N GLU A 372 -12.65 15.49 -2.29
CA GLU A 372 -12.37 15.31 -3.71
C GLU A 372 -10.96 14.74 -3.97
N GLY A 373 -9.95 15.11 -3.16
CA GLY A 373 -8.62 14.52 -3.17
C GLY A 373 -8.60 13.06 -2.74
N VAL A 374 -9.39 12.71 -1.71
CA VAL A 374 -9.61 11.32 -1.30
C VAL A 374 -10.25 10.53 -2.46
N HIS A 375 -11.32 11.04 -3.05
CA HIS A 375 -12.02 10.41 -4.19
C HIS A 375 -11.10 10.17 -5.41
N ARG A 376 -10.33 11.21 -5.80
CA ARG A 376 -9.33 11.12 -6.88
C ARG A 376 -8.27 10.06 -6.58
N TYR A 377 -7.77 9.98 -5.34
CA TYR A 377 -6.77 8.99 -4.96
C TYR A 377 -7.33 7.56 -4.94
N VAL A 378 -8.50 7.34 -4.30
CA VAL A 378 -9.21 6.05 -4.26
C VAL A 378 -9.44 5.52 -5.68
N SER A 379 -9.94 6.36 -6.58
CA SER A 379 -10.16 6.00 -7.98
C SER A 379 -8.86 5.59 -8.69
N SER A 380 -7.77 6.35 -8.49
CA SER A 380 -6.46 6.03 -9.08
C SER A 380 -5.88 4.69 -8.60
N LEU A 381 -6.13 4.29 -7.34
CA LEU A 381 -5.70 3.00 -6.79
C LEU A 381 -6.47 1.83 -7.39
N MET A 382 -7.78 1.99 -7.58
CA MET A 382 -8.64 1.01 -8.23
C MET A 382 -8.24 0.81 -9.71
N GLU A 383 -7.97 1.89 -10.42
CA GLU A 383 -7.45 1.85 -11.80
C GLU A 383 -6.06 1.19 -11.88
N ALA A 384 -5.14 1.51 -10.96
CA ALA A 384 -3.81 0.91 -10.93
C ALA A 384 -3.85 -0.61 -10.65
N PHE A 385 -4.73 -1.06 -9.76
CA PHE A 385 -4.95 -2.48 -9.48
C PHE A 385 -5.46 -3.24 -10.72
N LEU A 386 -6.44 -2.68 -11.42
CA LEU A 386 -7.00 -3.26 -12.65
C LEU A 386 -5.95 -3.34 -13.76
N ALA A 387 -5.24 -2.23 -13.98
CA ALA A 387 -4.21 -2.12 -15.00
C ALA A 387 -3.05 -3.11 -14.81
N GLY A 388 -2.68 -3.42 -13.55
CA GLY A 388 -1.75 -4.49 -13.18
C GLY A 388 -0.46 -4.52 -14.02
N ALA A 389 0.06 -3.36 -14.41
CA ALA A 389 0.83 -3.22 -15.65
C ALA A 389 2.17 -3.97 -15.63
N PRO A 390 2.47 -4.68 -16.73
CA PRO A 390 3.58 -4.21 -17.58
C PRO A 390 3.22 -4.23 -19.07
N VAL A 391 3.83 -3.32 -19.86
CA VAL A 391 3.84 -3.40 -21.33
C VAL A 391 5.26 -3.14 -21.84
N VAL A 392 6.13 -4.12 -21.67
CA VAL A 392 7.32 -4.24 -22.54
C VAL A 392 6.84 -4.93 -23.81
N HIS A 393 6.86 -4.25 -24.94
CA HIS A 393 6.71 -4.94 -26.23
C HIS A 393 7.97 -5.77 -26.47
N SER A 394 7.86 -7.09 -26.39
CA SER A 394 8.86 -8.05 -26.90
C SER A 394 8.92 -7.98 -28.43
N GLY A 395 9.50 -6.90 -28.93
CA GLY A 395 9.69 -6.63 -30.36
C GLY A 395 10.91 -7.32 -30.95
N ALA A 396 11.04 -8.63 -30.77
CA ALA A 396 12.07 -9.46 -31.40
C ALA A 396 11.50 -10.86 -31.70
N GLU A 397 10.99 -11.05 -32.91
CA GLU A 397 10.71 -12.38 -33.46
C GLU A 397 12.03 -13.02 -33.92
N ASP A 398 12.87 -13.43 -32.97
CA ASP A 398 14.07 -14.21 -33.29
C ASP A 398 13.69 -15.70 -33.43
N ALA A 399 13.46 -16.10 -34.67
CA ALA A 399 13.18 -17.47 -35.05
C ALA A 399 14.43 -18.35 -34.90
N ASN A 400 14.67 -18.90 -33.71
CA ASN A 400 15.42 -20.15 -33.57
C ASN A 400 15.01 -20.92 -32.31
N GLY A 401 14.56 -22.17 -32.50
CA GLY A 401 13.94 -22.95 -31.43
C GLY A 401 14.93 -23.78 -30.61
N HIS A 402 15.53 -23.18 -29.57
CA HIS A 402 16.09 -23.96 -28.44
C HIS A 402 16.26 -23.12 -27.16
N ASP A 403 15.15 -22.81 -26.47
CA ASP A 403 15.13 -22.66 -25.00
C ASP A 403 13.69 -22.48 -24.51
N ARG A 404 13.14 -23.46 -23.79
CA ARG A 404 11.81 -23.36 -23.14
C ARG A 404 11.89 -23.06 -21.64
N ALA A 405 12.95 -23.51 -20.96
CA ALA A 405 13.07 -23.42 -19.50
C ALA A 405 13.16 -21.95 -19.00
N HIS A 406 13.98 -21.11 -19.62
CA HIS A 406 14.13 -19.71 -19.22
C HIS A 406 12.92 -18.81 -19.53
N GLY A 407 11.93 -19.31 -20.28
CA GLY A 407 10.69 -18.57 -20.56
C GLY A 407 9.68 -18.61 -19.42
N GLU A 408 9.65 -19.71 -18.67
CA GLU A 408 8.69 -19.94 -17.58
C GLU A 408 9.09 -19.14 -16.34
N GLU A 409 10.37 -19.20 -15.94
CA GLU A 409 10.94 -18.46 -14.81
C GLU A 409 10.73 -16.93 -14.93
N LYS A 410 10.86 -16.37 -16.14
CA LYS A 410 10.60 -14.94 -16.41
C LYS A 410 9.12 -14.56 -16.43
N ALA A 411 8.22 -15.52 -16.65
CA ALA A 411 6.78 -15.28 -16.58
C ALA A 411 6.28 -15.27 -15.13
N GLU A 412 6.78 -16.19 -14.29
CA GLU A 412 6.47 -16.25 -12.86
C GLU A 412 6.91 -14.98 -12.11
N ASP A 413 8.12 -14.49 -12.39
CA ASP A 413 8.63 -13.23 -11.81
C ASP A 413 7.76 -12.02 -12.19
N ALA A 414 7.25 -11.98 -13.43
CA ALA A 414 6.34 -10.94 -13.89
C ALA A 414 4.98 -11.01 -13.18
N GLU A 415 4.38 -12.20 -13.06
CA GLU A 415 3.10 -12.38 -12.34
C GLU A 415 3.23 -11.99 -10.86
N ARG A 416 4.35 -12.36 -10.22
CA ARG A 416 4.65 -12.01 -8.84
C ARG A 416 4.72 -10.50 -8.63
N VAL A 417 5.43 -9.76 -9.49
CA VAL A 417 5.50 -8.29 -9.43
C VAL A 417 4.12 -7.65 -9.57
N ILE A 418 3.27 -8.17 -10.46
CA ILE A 418 1.89 -7.70 -10.64
C ILE A 418 1.06 -7.96 -9.37
N ALA A 419 1.17 -9.14 -8.76
CA ALA A 419 0.46 -9.52 -7.54
C ALA A 419 0.89 -8.67 -6.33
N ASP A 420 2.18 -8.35 -6.22
CA ASP A 420 2.70 -7.46 -5.18
C ASP A 420 2.22 -6.01 -5.37
N ARG A 421 2.25 -5.48 -6.59
CA ARG A 421 1.72 -4.15 -6.90
C ARG A 421 0.21 -4.04 -6.65
N ARG A 422 -0.57 -5.04 -7.04
CA ARG A 422 -2.01 -5.15 -6.71
C ARG A 422 -2.22 -5.19 -5.19
N GLY A 423 -1.38 -5.92 -4.46
CA GLY A 423 -1.38 -5.92 -3.00
C GLY A 423 -1.16 -4.55 -2.39
N GLN A 424 -0.16 -3.81 -2.86
CA GLN A 424 0.11 -2.44 -2.40
C GLN A 424 -1.09 -1.51 -2.66
N CYS A 425 -1.77 -1.63 -3.81
CA CYS A 425 -2.98 -0.86 -4.11
C CYS A 425 -4.11 -1.14 -3.11
N VAL A 426 -4.33 -2.41 -2.75
CA VAL A 426 -5.36 -2.81 -1.77
C VAL A 426 -5.04 -2.28 -0.36
N GLU A 427 -3.79 -2.37 0.09
CA GLU A 427 -3.38 -1.82 1.40
C GLU A 427 -3.57 -0.31 1.49
N GLN A 428 -3.22 0.41 0.40
CA GLN A 428 -3.37 1.86 0.32
C GLN A 428 -4.82 2.30 0.20
N LEU A 429 -5.65 1.52 -0.51
CA LEU A 429 -7.09 1.75 -0.60
C LEU A 429 -7.73 1.67 0.79
N VAL A 430 -7.45 0.61 1.55
CA VAL A 430 -7.98 0.46 2.91
C VAL A 430 -7.39 1.49 3.88
N ALA A 431 -6.17 1.98 3.68
CA ALA A 431 -5.64 3.11 4.45
C ALA A 431 -6.38 4.42 4.11
N ALA A 432 -6.55 4.74 2.83
CA ALA A 432 -7.25 5.95 2.38
C ALA A 432 -8.70 6.03 2.91
N LEU A 433 -9.40 4.89 2.98
CA LEU A 433 -10.78 4.82 3.48
C LEU A 433 -10.90 4.88 5.01
N LYS A 434 -9.78 5.03 5.73
CA LYS A 434 -9.74 5.29 7.18
C LYS A 434 -9.55 6.78 7.51
N PHE A 435 -9.41 7.66 6.52
CA PHE A 435 -9.42 9.11 6.76
C PHE A 435 -10.82 9.58 7.22
N PRO A 436 -10.92 10.56 8.14
CA PRO A 436 -12.18 10.94 8.78
C PRO A 436 -13.21 11.55 7.82
N ASP A 437 -12.74 12.24 6.78
CA ASP A 437 -13.53 13.03 5.82
C ASP A 437 -13.80 12.29 4.49
N VAL A 438 -13.61 10.96 4.47
CA VAL A 438 -13.92 10.11 3.30
C VAL A 438 -15.41 10.14 2.97
N ALA A 439 -15.75 10.25 1.68
CA ALA A 439 -17.13 10.18 1.22
C ALA A 439 -17.68 8.75 1.32
N GLN A 440 -18.94 8.61 1.75
CA GLN A 440 -19.59 7.29 1.85
C GLN A 440 -19.60 6.55 0.49
N SER A 441 -19.72 7.28 -0.62
CA SER A 441 -19.64 6.74 -1.99
C SER A 441 -18.31 6.03 -2.26
N ASP A 442 -17.20 6.51 -1.71
CA ASP A 442 -15.87 5.93 -1.92
C ASP A 442 -15.71 4.65 -1.10
N CYS A 443 -16.24 4.64 0.12
CA CYS A 443 -16.34 3.42 0.93
C CYS A 443 -17.18 2.35 0.23
N GLU A 444 -18.36 2.71 -0.28
CA GLU A 444 -19.23 1.78 -1.02
C GLU A 444 -18.57 1.25 -2.30
N ALA A 445 -17.97 2.12 -3.11
CA ALA A 445 -17.28 1.73 -4.34
C ALA A 445 -16.11 0.77 -4.04
N ALA A 446 -15.34 1.04 -3.00
CA ALA A 446 -14.23 0.19 -2.58
C ALA A 446 -14.68 -1.16 -1.99
N LEU A 447 -15.77 -1.20 -1.21
CA LEU A 447 -16.35 -2.45 -0.73
C LEU A 447 -16.80 -3.34 -1.90
N ARG A 448 -17.53 -2.76 -2.88
CA ARG A 448 -17.96 -3.47 -4.10
C ARG A 448 -16.77 -3.96 -4.94
N PHE A 449 -15.74 -3.13 -5.08
CA PHE A 449 -14.50 -3.48 -5.79
C PHE A 449 -13.73 -4.62 -5.13
N LEU A 450 -13.46 -4.54 -3.82
CA LEU A 450 -12.78 -5.60 -3.08
C LEU A 450 -13.57 -6.90 -3.10
N ALA A 451 -14.91 -6.84 -2.98
CA ALA A 451 -15.79 -7.99 -3.08
C ALA A 451 -15.78 -8.64 -4.47
N LEU A 452 -15.84 -7.85 -5.54
CA LEU A 452 -15.75 -8.35 -6.92
C LEU A 452 -14.42 -9.06 -7.16
N HIS A 453 -13.30 -8.44 -6.75
CA HIS A 453 -11.96 -8.97 -7.00
C HIS A 453 -11.53 -10.06 -6.01
N ALA A 454 -12.21 -10.22 -4.87
CA ALA A 454 -12.12 -11.40 -4.04
C ALA A 454 -12.85 -12.59 -4.68
N PHE A 455 -14.18 -12.49 -4.82
CA PHE A 455 -15.06 -13.65 -4.96
C PHE A 455 -15.53 -13.96 -6.39
N ALA A 456 -15.32 -13.05 -7.34
CA ALA A 456 -15.77 -13.23 -8.72
C ALA A 456 -14.62 -13.32 -9.72
N GLU A 457 -14.81 -14.10 -10.77
CA GLU A 457 -14.03 -14.07 -12.00
C GLU A 457 -14.84 -13.37 -13.09
N VAL A 458 -14.25 -12.33 -13.68
CA VAL A 458 -14.88 -11.53 -14.74
C VAL A 458 -14.16 -11.83 -16.05
N LYS A 459 -14.85 -12.48 -16.99
CA LYS A 459 -14.31 -12.82 -18.32
C LYS A 459 -14.60 -11.68 -19.29
N THR A 460 -13.60 -11.30 -20.08
CA THR A 460 -13.75 -10.32 -21.15
C THR A 460 -14.69 -10.87 -22.24
N PRO A 461 -15.80 -10.19 -22.58
CA PRO A 461 -16.78 -10.73 -23.52
C PRO A 461 -16.22 -10.78 -24.96
N PRO A 462 -16.36 -11.90 -25.70
CA PRO A 462 -15.77 -12.06 -27.03
C PRO A 462 -16.37 -11.16 -28.12
N HIS A 463 -17.56 -10.60 -27.88
CA HIS A 463 -18.15 -9.56 -28.73
C HIS A 463 -18.65 -8.40 -27.86
N GLY A 464 -18.13 -7.19 -28.10
CA GLY A 464 -18.23 -6.00 -27.25
C GLY A 464 -19.59 -5.32 -27.11
N LYS A 465 -20.67 -6.08 -26.85
CA LYS A 465 -21.96 -5.53 -26.43
C LYS A 465 -22.10 -5.62 -24.92
N ALA A 466 -21.75 -4.53 -24.23
CA ALA A 466 -22.07 -4.35 -22.83
C ALA A 466 -23.60 -4.33 -22.64
N SER A 467 -24.14 -5.19 -21.76
CA SER A 467 -25.52 -5.01 -21.33
C SER A 467 -25.62 -3.77 -20.45
N LYS A 468 -26.59 -2.89 -20.73
CA LYS A 468 -26.91 -1.71 -19.91
C LYS A 468 -27.35 -2.06 -18.48
N SER A 469 -27.63 -3.32 -18.18
CA SER A 469 -28.08 -3.80 -16.86
C SER A 469 -26.95 -4.19 -15.89
N ASN A 470 -25.70 -4.26 -16.35
CA ASN A 470 -24.60 -4.76 -15.53
C ASN A 470 -24.12 -3.71 -14.51
N PRO A 471 -23.63 -4.12 -13.32
CA PRO A 471 -22.97 -3.20 -12.38
C PRO A 471 -21.77 -2.49 -13.04
N ALA A 472 -21.51 -1.25 -12.62
CA ALA A 472 -20.44 -0.43 -13.21
C ALA A 472 -19.05 -1.05 -12.97
N GLU A 473 -18.85 -1.62 -11.79
CA GLU A 473 -17.64 -2.29 -11.34
C GLU A 473 -17.33 -3.53 -12.20
N VAL A 474 -18.35 -4.33 -12.55
CA VAL A 474 -18.24 -5.46 -13.48
C VAL A 474 -17.81 -4.98 -14.87
N HIS A 475 -18.37 -3.86 -15.34
CA HIS A 475 -18.02 -3.30 -16.64
C HIS A 475 -16.60 -2.72 -16.66
N GLN A 476 -16.17 -2.07 -15.58
CA GLN A 476 -14.81 -1.56 -15.42
C GLN A 476 -13.80 -2.71 -15.37
N ALA A 477 -14.06 -3.76 -14.58
CA ALA A 477 -13.23 -4.97 -14.53
C ALA A 477 -13.12 -5.65 -15.91
N ALA A 478 -14.23 -5.91 -16.59
CA ALA A 478 -14.26 -6.55 -17.91
C ALA A 478 -13.55 -5.74 -19.03
N LYS A 479 -13.28 -4.45 -18.80
CA LYS A 479 -12.62 -3.56 -19.77
C LYS A 479 -11.16 -3.26 -19.42
N HIS A 480 -10.81 -3.23 -18.14
CA HIS A 480 -9.52 -2.72 -17.66
C HIS A 480 -8.66 -3.76 -16.94
N LEU A 481 -9.18 -4.94 -16.59
CA LEU A 481 -8.39 -6.04 -16.04
C LEU A 481 -7.52 -6.66 -17.14
N THR A 482 -6.20 -6.42 -17.08
CA THR A 482 -5.23 -6.80 -18.12
C THR A 482 -4.71 -8.23 -18.01
N SER A 483 -4.78 -8.83 -16.82
CA SER A 483 -4.29 -10.16 -16.49
C SER A 483 -5.15 -10.80 -15.41
N HIS A 484 -5.14 -12.14 -15.31
CA HIS A 484 -5.91 -12.87 -14.30
C HIS A 484 -5.46 -12.52 -12.86
N LEU A 485 -6.29 -12.86 -11.88
CA LEU A 485 -6.03 -12.59 -10.46
C LEU A 485 -5.62 -13.89 -9.75
N SER A 486 -4.37 -13.92 -9.28
CA SER A 486 -3.85 -15.04 -8.47
C SER A 486 -4.64 -15.21 -7.16
N SER A 487 -4.70 -16.45 -6.65
CA SER A 487 -5.38 -16.80 -5.39
C SER A 487 -4.92 -15.93 -4.21
N ALA A 488 -3.63 -15.66 -4.11
CA ALA A 488 -3.05 -14.77 -3.10
C ALA A 488 -3.59 -13.32 -3.20
N THR A 489 -3.80 -12.80 -4.42
CA THR A 489 -4.39 -11.47 -4.62
C THR A 489 -5.86 -11.44 -4.19
N ARG A 490 -6.61 -12.50 -4.51
CA ARG A 490 -8.03 -12.65 -4.13
C ARG A 490 -8.22 -12.76 -2.63
N SER A 491 -7.42 -13.61 -1.97
CA SER A 491 -7.37 -13.76 -0.51
C SER A 491 -7.04 -12.43 0.19
N ARG A 492 -6.05 -11.68 -0.33
CA ARG A 492 -5.73 -10.33 0.17
C ARG A 492 -6.91 -9.36 0.04
N CYS A 493 -7.68 -9.42 -1.05
CA CYS A 493 -8.90 -8.62 -1.22
C CYS A 493 -9.99 -9.02 -0.20
N ALA A 494 -10.25 -10.33 -0.02
CA ALA A 494 -11.23 -10.85 0.94
C ALA A 494 -10.90 -10.45 2.38
N SER A 495 -9.64 -10.64 2.79
CA SER A 495 -9.14 -10.27 4.11
C SER A 495 -9.31 -8.76 4.40
N ARG A 496 -9.00 -7.93 3.40
CA ARG A 496 -9.07 -6.47 3.50
C ARG A 496 -10.49 -5.91 3.41
N LEU A 497 -11.38 -6.58 2.68
CA LEU A 497 -12.83 -6.30 2.68
C LEU A 497 -13.40 -6.41 4.10
N VAL A 498 -13.21 -7.55 4.77
CA VAL A 498 -13.73 -7.77 6.13
C VAL A 498 -13.09 -6.82 7.16
N THR A 499 -11.78 -6.55 7.02
CA THR A 499 -11.09 -5.54 7.83
C THR A 499 -11.72 -4.14 7.68
N LEU A 500 -12.13 -3.76 6.46
CA LEU A 500 -12.74 -2.47 6.16
C LEU A 500 -14.19 -2.40 6.67
N ILE A 501 -14.99 -3.47 6.49
CA ILE A 501 -16.37 -3.56 7.02
C ILE A 501 -16.36 -3.40 8.55
N ALA A 502 -15.48 -4.11 9.25
CA ALA A 502 -15.34 -3.99 10.71
C ALA A 502 -14.95 -2.56 11.13
N HIS A 503 -13.97 -1.93 10.45
CA HIS A 503 -13.57 -0.56 10.73
C HIS A 503 -14.72 0.45 10.54
N LEU A 504 -15.43 0.41 9.40
CA LEU A 504 -16.55 1.30 9.12
C LEU A 504 -17.67 1.12 10.16
N SER A 505 -17.88 -0.11 10.63
CA SER A 505 -18.88 -0.42 11.65
C SER A 505 -18.51 0.13 13.03
N HIS A 506 -17.27 -0.01 13.49
CA HIS A 506 -16.82 0.62 14.74
C HIS A 506 -16.78 2.16 14.64
N ALA A 507 -16.44 2.72 13.48
CA ALA A 507 -16.50 4.16 13.23
C ALA A 507 -17.94 4.69 13.34
N ALA A 508 -18.93 3.96 12.80
CA ALA A 508 -20.35 4.29 12.93
C ALA A 508 -20.84 4.22 14.39
N GLN A 509 -20.38 3.25 15.18
CA GLN A 509 -20.77 3.07 16.59
C GLN A 509 -20.14 4.11 17.54
N SER A 510 -18.92 4.58 17.25
CA SER A 510 -18.17 5.48 18.14
C SER A 510 -18.63 6.95 18.04
N ARG A 511 -18.98 7.43 16.84
CA ARG A 511 -19.50 8.79 16.59
C ARG A 511 -20.66 9.21 17.53
N PRO A 512 -21.77 8.43 17.66
CA PRO A 512 -22.88 8.82 18.55
C PRO A 512 -22.51 8.76 20.04
N ARG A 513 -21.68 7.80 20.47
CA ARG A 513 -21.21 7.71 21.87
C ARG A 513 -20.37 8.93 22.26
N ALA A 514 -19.48 9.39 21.38
CA ALA A 514 -18.68 10.61 21.62
C ALA A 514 -19.56 11.87 21.73
N ALA A 515 -20.52 12.05 20.83
CA ALA A 515 -21.46 13.17 20.87
C ALA A 515 -22.31 13.15 22.16
N GLN A 516 -22.82 11.99 22.57
CA GLN A 516 -23.62 11.84 23.79
C GLN A 516 -22.78 12.07 25.06
N GLN A 517 -21.50 11.72 25.06
CA GLN A 517 -20.57 12.00 26.15
C GLN A 517 -20.23 13.49 26.25
N GLN A 518 -20.05 14.18 25.12
CA GLN A 518 -19.90 15.64 25.09
C GLN A 518 -21.15 16.35 25.60
N GLN A 519 -22.35 15.92 25.17
CA GLN A 519 -23.61 16.46 25.66
C GLN A 519 -23.73 16.31 27.18
N ARG A 520 -23.49 15.10 27.71
CA ARG A 520 -23.47 14.85 29.17
C ARG A 520 -22.45 15.70 29.93
N GLN A 521 -21.29 16.00 29.34
CA GLN A 521 -20.31 16.90 29.95
C GLN A 521 -20.77 18.36 29.94
N GLN A 522 -21.45 18.82 28.90
CA GLN A 522 -22.05 20.16 28.83
C GLN A 522 -23.21 20.29 29.84
N ASP A 523 -24.10 19.31 29.91
CA ASP A 523 -25.22 19.27 30.85
C ASP A 523 -24.72 19.22 32.31
N ALA A 524 -23.66 18.44 32.58
CA ALA A 524 -23.02 18.40 33.90
C ALA A 524 -22.36 19.74 34.28
N ASN A 525 -21.72 20.44 33.33
CA ASN A 525 -21.16 21.78 33.57
C ASN A 525 -22.26 22.83 33.79
N ALA A 526 -23.39 22.73 33.07
CA ALA A 526 -24.55 23.59 33.28
C ALA A 526 -25.19 23.34 34.66
N GLY A 527 -25.33 22.08 35.08
CA GLY A 527 -25.80 21.71 36.42
C GLY A 527 -24.88 22.22 37.53
N LYS A 528 -23.56 22.15 37.35
CA LYS A 528 -22.58 22.67 38.32
C LYS A 528 -22.65 24.20 38.45
N LYS A 529 -22.84 24.90 37.33
CA LYS A 529 -23.09 26.35 37.32
C LYS A 529 -24.39 26.75 38.04
N ALA A 530 -25.39 25.88 38.05
CA ALA A 530 -26.64 26.09 38.78
C ALA A 530 -26.50 25.79 40.29
N SER A 531 -25.67 24.82 40.69
CA SER A 531 -25.41 24.53 42.10
C SER A 531 -24.53 25.60 42.77
N ASP A 532 -23.51 26.10 42.07
CA ASP A 532 -22.63 27.16 42.59
C ASP A 532 -23.36 28.51 42.75
N ALA A 533 -24.47 28.72 42.03
CA ALA A 533 -25.36 29.87 42.20
C ALA A 533 -26.32 29.75 43.41
N ALA A 534 -26.42 28.57 44.04
CA ALA A 534 -27.31 28.30 45.17
C ALA A 534 -26.61 28.32 46.54
N ALA A 535 -25.29 28.53 46.58
CA ALA A 535 -24.47 28.52 47.80
C ALA A 535 -23.62 29.81 47.91
N GLY A 536 -24.26 30.93 48.27
CA GLY A 536 -23.62 32.21 48.63
C GLY A 536 -24.13 32.72 49.98
N PRO A 537 -23.31 33.43 50.78
CA PRO A 537 -23.61 33.74 52.19
C PRO A 537 -24.51 34.98 52.41
N VAL A 538 -24.80 35.23 53.69
CA VAL A 538 -25.83 36.13 54.24
C VAL A 538 -25.35 37.60 54.42
N GLU A 539 -26.30 38.55 54.27
CA GLU A 539 -26.25 40.00 54.62
C GLU A 539 -25.32 40.92 53.76
N GLU A 540 -25.66 42.19 53.46
CA GLU A 540 -26.71 43.09 54.00
C GLU A 540 -27.25 44.13 52.96
N ALA A 541 -28.49 44.60 53.16
CA ALA A 541 -29.14 45.87 52.71
C ALA A 541 -29.10 46.38 51.24
N ALA A 542 -30.26 46.40 50.54
CA ALA A 542 -31.12 47.61 50.36
C ALA A 542 -32.06 47.60 49.11
N ALA A 543 -33.29 48.11 49.32
CA ALA A 543 -34.27 48.64 48.34
C ALA A 543 -34.99 47.70 47.32
N GLN A 544 -36.33 47.73 47.40
CA GLN A 544 -37.36 47.15 46.51
C GLN A 544 -37.95 48.27 45.59
N PRO A 545 -38.87 48.05 44.58
CA PRO A 545 -40.04 47.15 44.67
C PRO A 545 -40.63 46.46 43.40
N ALA A 546 -41.51 45.47 43.64
CA ALA A 546 -42.68 45.05 42.84
C ALA A 546 -42.51 44.52 41.38
N ALA A 547 -43.30 43.59 40.83
CA ALA A 547 -44.28 42.60 41.32
C ALA A 547 -44.56 41.59 40.18
N LYS A 548 -44.77 40.27 40.41
CA LYS A 548 -46.11 39.65 40.61
C LYS A 548 -46.01 38.12 40.89
N LYS A 549 -46.97 37.64 41.70
CA LYS A 549 -47.44 36.24 41.93
C LYS A 549 -47.59 35.43 40.61
N ARG A 550 -47.67 34.10 40.53
CA ARG A 550 -47.93 32.94 41.45
C ARG A 550 -47.35 31.66 40.74
N LYS A 551 -47.37 30.40 41.21
CA LYS A 551 -47.93 29.66 42.37
C LYS A 551 -47.04 28.40 42.63
N THR A 552 -46.92 27.95 43.87
CA THR A 552 -46.30 26.67 44.27
C THR A 552 -47.31 25.51 44.39
N SER A 553 -46.89 24.29 44.02
CA SER A 553 -47.31 23.00 44.62
C SER A 553 -46.49 21.87 43.96
N SER A 554 -45.46 21.28 44.56
CA SER A 554 -45.50 20.32 45.68
C SER A 554 -46.26 19.02 45.39
N ASN A 555 -45.60 18.03 44.75
CA ASN A 555 -45.53 16.66 45.29
C ASN A 555 -44.54 15.77 44.52
N GLY A 556 -44.07 14.71 45.18
CA GLY A 556 -43.59 13.48 44.51
C GLY A 556 -42.09 13.39 44.20
N GLY A 557 -41.28 13.07 45.21
CA GLY A 557 -39.99 12.42 44.94
C GLY A 557 -40.19 10.92 44.74
N ALA A 558 -39.94 10.39 43.54
CA ALA A 558 -39.88 8.94 43.26
C ALA A 558 -39.31 8.58 41.86
N GLU A 559 -38.29 9.29 41.33
CA GLU A 559 -37.80 9.01 39.97
C GLU A 559 -36.29 9.26 39.76
N ALA A 560 -35.45 8.61 40.56
CA ALA A 560 -33.99 8.80 40.55
C ALA A 560 -33.14 7.57 40.18
N THR A 561 -33.74 6.41 39.88
CA THR A 561 -33.02 5.13 39.67
C THR A 561 -33.34 4.38 38.37
N ALA A 562 -34.18 4.93 37.49
CA ALA A 562 -34.67 4.22 36.28
C ALA A 562 -34.02 4.64 34.94
N ALA A 563 -33.10 5.62 34.94
CA ALA A 563 -32.61 6.27 33.70
C ALA A 563 -31.24 5.78 33.19
N ALA A 564 -30.62 4.77 33.82
CA ALA A 564 -29.25 4.35 33.50
C ALA A 564 -29.12 3.29 32.38
N ALA A 565 -30.23 2.69 31.91
CA ALA A 565 -30.22 1.45 31.11
C ALA A 565 -30.73 1.57 29.66
N LYS A 566 -30.81 2.78 29.08
CA LYS A 566 -31.32 2.97 27.71
C LYS A 566 -30.52 3.99 26.89
N SER A 567 -29.50 3.52 26.17
CA SER A 567 -29.15 3.96 24.80
C SER A 567 -27.88 3.25 24.30
N GLU A 568 -27.99 2.00 23.83
CA GLU A 568 -27.04 1.53 22.82
C GLU A 568 -27.43 2.15 21.46
N PRO A 569 -26.50 2.74 20.70
CA PRO A 569 -26.78 3.19 19.34
C PRO A 569 -27.07 1.98 18.44
N PRO A 570 -27.86 2.14 17.37
CA PRO A 570 -28.44 1.01 16.65
C PRO A 570 -27.38 0.16 15.96
N LEU A 571 -27.35 -1.12 16.32
CA LEU A 571 -26.51 -2.18 15.73
C LEU A 571 -26.83 -2.44 14.23
N ALA A 572 -27.76 -1.67 13.65
CA ALA A 572 -28.19 -1.70 12.24
C ALA A 572 -27.09 -1.30 11.24
N THR A 573 -26.20 -0.35 11.58
CA THR A 573 -25.17 0.13 10.62
C THR A 573 -24.03 -0.88 10.38
N LEU A 574 -23.83 -1.82 11.32
CA LEU A 574 -22.89 -2.93 11.19
C LEU A 574 -23.36 -3.92 10.10
N HIS A 575 -24.64 -4.28 10.15
CA HIS A 575 -25.24 -5.19 9.17
C HIS A 575 -25.36 -4.57 7.79
N GLN A 576 -25.68 -3.27 7.69
CA GLN A 576 -25.94 -2.60 6.41
C GLN A 576 -24.81 -2.74 5.38
N HIS A 577 -23.57 -2.39 5.75
CA HIS A 577 -22.41 -2.49 4.84
C HIS A 577 -22.15 -3.94 4.38
N LEU A 578 -22.37 -4.90 5.28
CA LEU A 578 -22.18 -6.32 5.02
C LEU A 578 -23.27 -6.87 4.07
N HIS A 579 -24.53 -6.51 4.33
CA HIS A 579 -25.68 -6.82 3.48
C HIS A 579 -25.53 -6.24 2.07
N ASP A 580 -25.19 -4.95 1.95
CA ASP A 580 -25.04 -4.27 0.67
C ASP A 580 -23.90 -4.88 -0.16
N THR A 581 -22.83 -5.33 0.50
CA THR A 581 -21.71 -6.05 -0.13
C THR A 581 -22.17 -7.41 -0.65
N LEU A 582 -22.87 -8.22 0.16
CA LEU A 582 -23.39 -9.53 -0.24
C LEU A 582 -24.49 -9.44 -1.31
N SER A 583 -25.34 -8.41 -1.23
CA SER A 583 -26.36 -8.09 -2.23
C SER A 583 -25.71 -7.71 -3.57
N PHE A 584 -24.65 -6.90 -3.54
CA PHE A 584 -23.84 -6.60 -4.72
C PHE A 584 -23.18 -7.84 -5.31
N ILE A 585 -22.55 -8.73 -4.52
CA ILE A 585 -21.95 -9.98 -5.02
C ILE A 585 -23.01 -10.83 -5.73
N ARG A 586 -24.17 -11.06 -5.09
CA ARG A 586 -25.30 -11.82 -5.67
C ARG A 586 -25.83 -11.19 -6.97
N LYS A 587 -25.79 -9.85 -7.10
CA LYS A 587 -26.15 -9.15 -8.33
C LYS A 587 -25.08 -9.24 -9.42
N ALA A 588 -23.80 -9.18 -9.04
CA ALA A 588 -22.66 -9.29 -9.95
C ALA A 588 -22.53 -10.69 -10.55
N LEU A 589 -22.73 -11.75 -9.75
CA LEU A 589 -22.72 -13.15 -10.21
C LEU A 589 -23.85 -13.49 -11.20
N LYS A 590 -24.93 -12.70 -11.20
CA LYS A 590 -26.01 -12.82 -12.20
C LYS A 590 -25.71 -12.09 -13.52
N ALA A 591 -24.60 -11.37 -13.63
CA ALA A 591 -24.23 -10.65 -14.84
C ALA A 591 -23.55 -11.61 -15.85
N PRO A 592 -23.84 -11.48 -17.17
CA PRO A 592 -23.23 -12.33 -18.18
C PRO A 592 -21.71 -12.12 -18.24
N GLY A 593 -20.95 -13.22 -18.23
CA GLY A 593 -19.48 -13.20 -18.22
C GLY A 593 -18.85 -13.14 -16.83
N VAL A 594 -19.65 -13.20 -15.76
CA VAL A 594 -19.16 -13.30 -14.37
C VAL A 594 -19.43 -14.71 -13.84
N SER A 595 -18.47 -15.30 -13.14
CA SER A 595 -18.63 -16.53 -12.37
C SER A 595 -18.02 -16.39 -10.98
N LEU A 596 -18.30 -17.32 -10.07
CA LEU A 596 -17.53 -17.43 -8.82
C LEU A 596 -16.05 -17.71 -9.14
N ALA A 597 -15.15 -17.17 -8.30
CA ALA A 597 -13.70 -17.36 -8.41
C ALA A 597 -13.24 -18.74 -7.92
N VAL A 598 -13.96 -19.32 -6.96
CA VAL A 598 -13.81 -20.69 -6.47
C VAL A 598 -15.18 -21.37 -6.63
N LYS A 599 -15.20 -22.62 -7.11
CA LYS A 599 -16.46 -23.37 -7.24
C LYS A 599 -16.88 -23.91 -5.88
N LEU A 600 -18.15 -23.78 -5.54
CA LEU A 600 -18.71 -24.23 -4.26
C LEU A 600 -19.19 -25.69 -4.26
N GLY A 601 -19.51 -26.24 -5.45
CA GLY A 601 -20.24 -27.50 -5.56
C GLY A 601 -21.71 -27.34 -5.15
N ASP A 602 -22.51 -28.38 -5.36
CA ASP A 602 -23.96 -28.31 -5.12
C ASP A 602 -24.26 -28.05 -3.63
N ASP A 603 -23.53 -28.71 -2.72
CA ASP A 603 -23.67 -28.53 -1.26
C ASP A 603 -23.28 -27.12 -0.81
N GLY A 604 -22.19 -26.57 -1.35
CA GLY A 604 -21.75 -25.21 -1.05
C GLY A 604 -22.69 -24.14 -1.64
N ASP A 605 -23.27 -24.38 -2.82
CA ASP A 605 -24.30 -23.50 -3.41
C ASP A 605 -25.60 -23.57 -2.59
N ASN A 606 -25.98 -24.74 -2.06
CA ASN A 606 -27.11 -24.91 -1.14
C ASN A 606 -26.86 -24.21 0.21
N ALA A 607 -25.68 -24.38 0.79
CA ALA A 607 -25.24 -23.71 2.02
C ALA A 607 -25.26 -22.18 1.88
N LEU A 608 -24.74 -21.65 0.76
CA LEU A 608 -24.75 -20.21 0.47
C LEU A 608 -26.18 -19.67 0.32
N GLN A 609 -27.06 -20.40 -0.37
CA GLN A 609 -28.47 -20.04 -0.50
C GLN A 609 -29.19 -20.03 0.85
N LEU A 610 -28.96 -21.04 1.69
CA LEU A 610 -29.58 -21.13 3.01
C LEU A 610 -29.12 -20.00 3.94
N LEU A 611 -27.82 -19.71 3.99
CA LEU A 611 -27.29 -18.58 4.78
C LEU A 611 -27.85 -17.23 4.31
N ALA A 612 -27.98 -17.02 2.99
CA ALA A 612 -28.58 -15.81 2.42
C ALA A 612 -30.09 -15.71 2.72
N ALA A 613 -30.80 -16.84 2.78
CA ALA A 613 -32.20 -16.89 3.18
C ALA A 613 -32.39 -16.55 4.68
N ILE A 614 -31.55 -17.11 5.57
CA ILE A 614 -31.53 -16.79 7.01
C ILE A 614 -31.30 -15.29 7.22
N GLU A 615 -30.28 -14.72 6.58
CA GLU A 615 -29.98 -13.28 6.63
C GLU A 615 -31.19 -12.43 6.20
N THR A 616 -31.78 -12.77 5.05
CA THR A 616 -32.89 -12.00 4.46
C THR A 616 -34.17 -12.09 5.30
N ALA A 617 -34.49 -13.27 5.84
CA ALA A 617 -35.65 -13.47 6.72
C ALA A 617 -35.47 -12.75 8.07
N CYS A 618 -34.26 -12.76 8.63
CA CYS A 618 -33.93 -11.99 9.83
C CYS A 618 -34.12 -10.48 9.61
N LEU A 619 -33.63 -9.94 8.49
CA LEU A 619 -33.81 -8.52 8.13
C LEU A 619 -35.29 -8.16 7.95
N ALA A 620 -36.06 -8.97 7.22
CA ALA A 620 -37.49 -8.74 7.04
C ALA A 620 -38.21 -8.68 8.42
N ARG A 621 -37.89 -9.61 9.32
CA ARG A 621 -38.49 -9.67 10.65
C ARG A 621 -38.08 -8.50 11.56
N LEU A 622 -36.84 -8.00 11.45
CA LEU A 622 -36.41 -6.77 12.15
C LEU A 622 -37.27 -5.56 11.74
N ILE A 623 -37.56 -5.41 10.44
CA ILE A 623 -38.42 -4.32 9.94
C ILE A 623 -39.83 -4.40 10.55
N HIS A 624 -40.38 -5.60 10.75
CA HIS A 624 -41.68 -5.78 11.41
C HIS A 624 -41.63 -5.42 12.91
N LEU A 625 -40.58 -5.84 13.62
CA LEU A 625 -40.40 -5.55 15.06
C LEU A 625 -40.18 -4.06 15.32
N GLU A 626 -39.38 -3.38 14.50
CA GLU A 626 -39.11 -1.93 14.64
C GLU A 626 -40.35 -1.08 14.34
N LYS A 627 -41.19 -1.49 13.38
CA LYS A 627 -42.51 -0.87 13.13
C LYS A 627 -43.48 -1.08 14.31
N GLY A 628 -43.50 -2.28 14.89
CA GLY A 628 -44.35 -2.60 16.05
C GLY A 628 -43.97 -1.84 17.32
N ALA A 629 -42.66 -1.69 17.59
CA ALA A 629 -42.15 -0.95 18.74
C ALA A 629 -42.54 0.54 18.75
N SER A 630 -42.83 1.12 17.58
CA SER A 630 -43.25 2.51 17.44
C SER A 630 -44.69 2.77 17.93
N HIS A 631 -45.47 1.73 18.25
CA HIS A 631 -46.87 1.83 18.69
C HIS A 631 -47.09 1.47 20.17
N SER A 632 -46.06 1.03 20.92
CA SER A 632 -46.19 0.55 22.29
C SER A 632 -45.32 1.31 23.31
N HIS A 633 -45.84 2.43 23.81
CA HIS A 633 -45.33 3.06 25.05
C HIS A 633 -45.74 2.24 26.29
N GLY A 634 -45.07 1.09 26.49
CA GLY A 634 -45.20 0.22 27.65
C GLY A 634 -43.87 0.03 28.40
N LYS A 635 -43.95 -0.16 29.72
CA LYS A 635 -42.78 -0.48 30.58
C LYS A 635 -42.06 -1.74 30.07
N PRO A 636 -40.72 -1.82 30.17
CA PRO A 636 -40.01 -3.07 29.92
C PRO A 636 -40.32 -4.07 31.05
N ALA A 637 -41.05 -5.14 30.73
CA ALA A 637 -41.06 -6.34 31.56
C ALA A 637 -39.67 -7.02 31.46
N GLY A 638 -39.20 -7.62 32.57
CA GLY A 638 -37.79 -7.96 32.74
C GLY A 638 -37.29 -9.21 32.00
N HIS A 639 -35.96 -9.29 31.86
CA HIS A 639 -35.12 -10.49 31.64
C HIS A 639 -35.50 -11.49 30.52
N GLY A 640 -36.41 -11.16 29.61
CA GLY A 640 -36.58 -11.90 28.36
C GLY A 640 -35.48 -11.59 27.35
N VAL A 641 -35.16 -12.57 26.48
CA VAL A 641 -34.27 -12.41 25.31
C VAL A 641 -34.62 -11.13 24.56
N ASN A 642 -33.63 -10.27 24.32
CA ASN A 642 -33.83 -9.05 23.54
C ASN A 642 -33.95 -9.42 22.06
N THR A 643 -35.13 -9.87 21.64
CA THR A 643 -35.37 -10.54 20.34
C THR A 643 -34.91 -9.70 19.16
N SER A 644 -35.09 -8.37 19.21
CA SER A 644 -34.65 -7.44 18.16
C SER A 644 -33.13 -7.24 18.13
N ALA A 645 -32.41 -7.50 19.22
CA ALA A 645 -30.96 -7.61 19.18
C ALA A 645 -30.57 -8.98 18.59
N ALA A 646 -31.12 -10.07 19.14
CA ALA A 646 -30.76 -11.45 18.82
C ALA A 646 -30.87 -11.76 17.32
N ILE A 647 -31.98 -11.35 16.68
CA ILE A 647 -32.18 -11.51 15.23
C ILE A 647 -31.12 -10.74 14.43
N ARG A 648 -30.64 -9.60 14.92
CA ARG A 648 -29.62 -8.78 14.23
C ARG A 648 -28.21 -9.36 14.40
N SER A 649 -27.88 -9.92 15.57
CA SER A 649 -26.62 -10.67 15.74
C SER A 649 -26.65 -11.97 14.93
N LEU A 650 -27.79 -12.67 14.83
CA LEU A 650 -27.99 -13.82 13.95
C LEU A 650 -27.79 -13.44 12.47
N ALA A 651 -28.42 -12.36 11.99
CA ALA A 651 -28.24 -11.88 10.62
C ALA A 651 -26.77 -11.51 10.33
N THR A 652 -26.07 -10.92 11.32
CA THR A 652 -24.65 -10.56 11.20
C THR A 652 -23.76 -11.80 11.14
N LEU A 653 -24.06 -12.84 11.94
CA LEU A 653 -23.35 -14.11 11.93
C LEU A 653 -23.56 -14.84 10.58
N ALA A 654 -24.80 -14.97 10.11
CA ALA A 654 -25.12 -15.59 8.82
C ALA A 654 -24.39 -14.91 7.65
N ALA A 655 -24.32 -13.58 7.67
CA ALA A 655 -23.64 -12.80 6.63
C ALA A 655 -22.11 -12.91 6.68
N HIS A 656 -21.48 -13.02 7.86
CA HIS A 656 -20.05 -13.34 7.95
C HIS A 656 -19.75 -14.78 7.48
N LEU A 657 -20.64 -15.73 7.74
CA LEU A 657 -20.50 -17.10 7.24
C LEU A 657 -20.61 -17.19 5.72
N GLN A 658 -21.45 -16.38 5.06
CA GLN A 658 -21.47 -16.26 3.60
C GLN A 658 -20.10 -15.78 3.07
N LEU A 659 -19.50 -14.75 3.69
CA LEU A 659 -18.16 -14.30 3.27
C LEU A 659 -17.08 -15.34 3.51
N GLN A 660 -17.17 -16.13 4.59
CA GLN A 660 -16.23 -17.23 4.86
C GLN A 660 -16.33 -18.33 3.80
N LEU A 661 -17.55 -18.82 3.52
CA LEU A 661 -17.83 -19.83 2.50
C LEU A 661 -17.34 -19.40 1.10
N LEU A 662 -17.53 -18.13 0.74
CA LEU A 662 -17.03 -17.56 -0.51
C LEU A 662 -15.49 -17.42 -0.57
N ALA A 663 -14.81 -17.37 0.58
CA ALA A 663 -13.37 -17.15 0.68
C ALA A 663 -12.54 -18.42 0.87
N ASP A 664 -13.15 -19.46 1.43
CA ASP A 664 -12.53 -20.73 1.82
C ASP A 664 -13.63 -21.81 1.96
N PRO A 665 -14.12 -22.37 0.84
CA PRO A 665 -15.16 -23.40 0.86
C PRO A 665 -14.65 -24.76 1.32
N ASP A 666 -13.38 -25.09 1.04
CA ASP A 666 -12.76 -26.36 1.43
C ASP A 666 -12.59 -26.44 2.97
N GLY A 667 -12.35 -25.29 3.63
CA GLY A 667 -12.39 -25.14 5.09
C GLY A 667 -13.79 -24.83 5.66
N PHE A 668 -14.87 -25.03 4.90
CA PHE A 668 -16.23 -24.71 5.35
C PHE A 668 -17.00 -25.90 5.92
N GLU A 669 -17.47 -25.74 7.16
CA GLU A 669 -18.33 -26.70 7.87
C GLU A 669 -19.78 -26.61 7.38
N MET A 670 -20.20 -27.60 6.59
CA MET A 670 -21.49 -27.57 5.86
C MET A 670 -22.73 -27.80 6.75
N ASP A 671 -22.56 -28.27 7.98
CA ASP A 671 -23.65 -28.41 8.97
C ASP A 671 -24.01 -27.08 9.66
N LEU A 672 -23.10 -26.11 9.62
CA LEU A 672 -23.27 -24.83 10.32
C LEU A 672 -24.49 -24.01 9.81
N PRO A 673 -24.80 -23.92 8.50
CA PRO A 673 -26.04 -23.35 7.99
C PRO A 673 -27.32 -24.04 8.49
N LEU A 674 -27.30 -25.38 8.64
CA LEU A 674 -28.44 -26.16 9.11
C LEU A 674 -28.70 -25.88 10.60
N SER A 675 -27.65 -25.94 11.41
CA SER A 675 -27.68 -25.57 12.83
C SER A 675 -28.15 -24.13 13.02
N LEU A 676 -27.66 -23.20 12.20
CA LEU A 676 -28.06 -21.79 12.24
C LEU A 676 -29.54 -21.59 11.84
N ARG A 677 -30.06 -22.38 10.89
CA ARG A 677 -31.48 -22.41 10.51
C ARG A 677 -32.35 -22.90 11.66
N ARG A 678 -31.95 -23.93 12.39
CA ARG A 678 -32.66 -24.42 13.59
C ARG A 678 -32.71 -23.34 14.67
N VAL A 679 -31.58 -22.70 14.99
CA VAL A 679 -31.54 -21.55 15.93
C VAL A 679 -32.44 -20.39 15.47
N ALA A 680 -32.48 -20.10 14.17
CA ALA A 680 -33.35 -19.06 13.60
C ALA A 680 -34.84 -19.39 13.78
N ALA A 681 -35.26 -20.60 13.41
CA ALA A 681 -36.66 -21.02 13.43
C ALA A 681 -37.15 -21.34 14.86
N GLU A 682 -36.49 -22.27 15.55
CA GLU A 682 -36.91 -22.78 16.87
C GLU A 682 -36.61 -21.78 17.99
N GLY A 683 -35.41 -21.19 17.98
CA GLY A 683 -34.92 -20.35 19.08
C GLY A 683 -35.40 -18.90 19.01
N LEU A 684 -35.41 -18.32 17.80
CA LEU A 684 -35.84 -16.93 17.61
C LEU A 684 -37.22 -16.78 17.00
N GLY A 685 -37.79 -17.77 16.30
CA GLY A 685 -39.09 -17.67 15.61
C GLY A 685 -39.03 -16.98 14.25
N VAL A 686 -37.95 -17.16 13.48
CA VAL A 686 -37.81 -16.64 12.12
C VAL A 686 -38.56 -17.55 11.14
N GLU A 687 -39.61 -17.02 10.53
CA GLU A 687 -40.46 -17.72 9.56
C GLU A 687 -39.97 -17.54 8.11
N GLY A 688 -40.46 -18.38 7.18
CA GLY A 688 -40.19 -18.25 5.74
C GLY A 688 -38.82 -18.76 5.29
N LEU A 689 -38.16 -19.60 6.08
CA LEU A 689 -36.90 -20.26 5.72
C LEU A 689 -37.18 -21.45 4.78
N PRO A 690 -36.33 -21.72 3.75
CA PRO A 690 -36.54 -22.82 2.81
C PRO A 690 -36.64 -24.16 3.54
N GLU A 691 -37.56 -25.04 3.18
CA GLU A 691 -37.59 -26.40 3.75
C GLU A 691 -36.32 -27.15 3.33
N VAL A 692 -35.71 -27.86 4.27
CA VAL A 692 -34.58 -28.76 4.02
C VAL A 692 -35.06 -30.13 4.48
N GLU A 693 -34.97 -31.13 3.60
CA GLU A 693 -35.20 -32.51 3.99
C GLU A 693 -34.09 -32.92 4.95
N GLU A 694 -34.40 -33.03 6.24
CA GLU A 694 -33.54 -33.77 7.16
C GLU A 694 -33.49 -35.21 6.64
N GLN A 695 -32.34 -35.61 6.09
CA GLN A 695 -32.09 -37.01 5.78
C GLN A 695 -32.11 -37.77 7.10
N SER A 696 -33.27 -38.34 7.41
CA SER A 696 -33.40 -39.29 8.49
C SER A 696 -32.57 -40.50 8.09
N ASP A 697 -31.35 -40.59 8.60
CA ASP A 697 -30.55 -41.81 8.54
C ASP A 697 -31.37 -42.93 9.16
N LYS A 698 -32.01 -43.70 8.28
CA LYS A 698 -32.43 -45.05 8.59
C LYS A 698 -31.16 -45.84 8.79
N ARG A 699 -30.67 -45.82 10.03
CA ARG A 699 -29.67 -46.77 10.49
C ARG A 699 -30.24 -48.16 10.26
N ASP A 700 -29.78 -48.79 9.20
CA ASP A 700 -29.81 -50.24 9.09
C ASP A 700 -29.02 -50.77 10.29
N GLU A 701 -29.59 -51.78 10.97
CA GLU A 701 -28.95 -52.42 12.10
C GLU A 701 -27.77 -53.26 11.60
N ASP A 702 -26.53 -52.77 11.71
CA ASP A 702 -25.31 -53.55 11.99
C ASP A 702 -24.02 -52.67 11.94
N GLY A 703 -23.20 -52.71 13.00
CA GLY A 703 -21.74 -52.45 12.92
C GLY A 703 -21.19 -51.04 13.26
N GLU A 704 -20.54 -50.96 14.43
CA GLU A 704 -19.42 -50.08 14.86
C GLU A 704 -19.32 -48.58 14.46
N GLU A 705 -19.45 -47.74 15.51
CA GLU A 705 -18.78 -46.46 15.81
C GLU A 705 -18.15 -45.62 14.67
N GLY A 706 -18.71 -44.43 14.40
CA GLY A 706 -18.06 -43.46 13.51
C GLY A 706 -18.71 -42.07 13.32
N ALA A 707 -19.92 -41.80 13.80
CA ALA A 707 -20.53 -40.46 13.68
C ALA A 707 -21.51 -40.15 14.84
N ILE A 708 -21.25 -39.10 15.62
CA ILE A 708 -22.15 -38.62 16.68
C ILE A 708 -23.19 -37.66 16.10
N GLY A 709 -24.12 -38.21 15.30
CA GLY A 709 -25.39 -37.54 15.01
C GLY A 709 -26.25 -37.52 16.29
N LYS A 710 -26.30 -36.37 16.99
CA LYS A 710 -27.18 -36.18 18.17
C LYS A 710 -28.65 -36.43 17.76
N PRO A 711 -29.47 -37.07 18.62
CA PRO A 711 -30.87 -37.39 18.30
C PRO A 711 -31.73 -36.13 18.12
N ALA A 712 -32.85 -36.28 17.38
CA ALA A 712 -33.80 -35.23 16.98
C ALA A 712 -34.64 -34.60 18.12
N GLY A 713 -34.05 -34.42 19.30
CA GLY A 713 -34.63 -33.79 20.49
C GLY A 713 -33.67 -32.85 21.22
N SER A 714 -32.53 -32.49 20.63
CA SER A 714 -31.63 -31.48 21.20
C SER A 714 -32.29 -30.10 21.25
N SER A 715 -32.12 -29.39 22.37
CA SER A 715 -32.61 -28.02 22.52
C SER A 715 -31.90 -27.11 21.53
N TRP A 716 -32.59 -26.13 20.96
CA TRP A 716 -31.95 -25.10 20.12
C TRP A 716 -30.83 -24.35 20.85
N ASN A 717 -30.83 -24.35 22.19
CA ASN A 717 -29.73 -23.81 23.01
C ASN A 717 -28.47 -24.67 22.92
N ASP A 718 -28.60 -26.00 22.86
CA ASP A 718 -27.45 -26.91 22.69
C ASP A 718 -26.90 -26.77 21.26
N VAL A 719 -27.77 -26.63 20.26
CA VAL A 719 -27.38 -26.31 18.87
C VAL A 719 -26.66 -24.95 18.79
N LEU A 720 -27.07 -23.96 19.59
CA LEU A 720 -26.37 -22.67 19.67
C LEU A 720 -24.98 -22.79 20.33
N VAL A 721 -24.81 -23.68 21.32
CA VAL A 721 -23.48 -24.02 21.87
C VAL A 721 -22.63 -24.67 20.77
N ASP A 722 -23.15 -25.67 20.08
CA ASP A 722 -22.44 -26.37 19.01
C ASP A 722 -21.98 -25.38 17.90
N VAL A 723 -22.85 -24.44 17.48
CA VAL A 723 -22.54 -23.32 16.55
C VAL A 723 -21.40 -22.42 17.07
N MET A 724 -21.36 -22.12 18.37
CA MET A 724 -20.26 -21.35 18.95
C MET A 724 -18.94 -22.12 18.94
N LEU A 725 -18.97 -23.40 19.36
CA LEU A 725 -17.79 -24.23 19.44
C LEU A 725 -17.17 -24.43 18.06
N ALA A 726 -17.98 -24.68 17.04
CA ALA A 726 -17.60 -24.64 15.62
C ALA A 726 -16.86 -23.34 15.24
N VAL A 727 -17.46 -22.17 15.51
CA VAL A 727 -16.84 -20.86 15.19
C VAL A 727 -15.57 -20.57 16.01
N MET A 728 -15.46 -21.10 17.23
CA MET A 728 -14.30 -20.91 18.11
C MET A 728 -13.14 -21.86 17.81
N ALA A 729 -13.40 -23.13 17.49
CA ALA A 729 -12.41 -24.14 17.18
C ALA A 729 -11.71 -23.92 15.83
N ARG A 730 -12.33 -23.16 14.93
CA ARG A 730 -11.80 -22.91 13.58
C ARG A 730 -10.44 -22.18 13.58
N PRO A 731 -9.47 -22.66 12.78
CA PRO A 731 -8.18 -22.01 12.59
C PRO A 731 -8.31 -20.69 11.82
N VAL A 732 -7.20 -19.95 11.69
CA VAL A 732 -7.15 -18.70 10.93
C VAL A 732 -7.17 -19.00 9.43
N GLY A 733 -8.32 -18.80 8.78
CA GLY A 733 -8.49 -18.95 7.34
C GLY A 733 -8.07 -17.71 6.52
N SER A 734 -8.49 -17.67 5.25
CA SER A 734 -8.19 -16.57 4.31
C SER A 734 -8.77 -15.19 4.71
N VAL A 735 -9.76 -15.18 5.61
CA VAL A 735 -10.47 -14.00 6.11
C VAL A 735 -10.28 -13.85 7.63
N PRO A 736 -10.15 -12.62 8.18
CA PRO A 736 -10.08 -12.39 9.61
C PRO A 736 -11.26 -12.99 10.37
N ILE A 737 -10.99 -13.92 11.30
CA ILE A 737 -12.02 -14.63 12.07
C ILE A 737 -12.59 -13.81 13.24
N ALA A 738 -11.94 -12.70 13.64
CA ALA A 738 -12.38 -11.92 14.79
C ALA A 738 -13.82 -11.34 14.66
N PRO A 739 -14.22 -10.70 13.54
CA PRO A 739 -15.61 -10.24 13.38
C PRO A 739 -16.64 -11.37 13.38
N LEU A 740 -16.29 -12.56 12.89
CA LEU A 740 -17.15 -13.75 12.95
C LEU A 740 -17.35 -14.21 14.41
N ARG A 741 -16.27 -14.26 15.19
CA ARG A 741 -16.31 -14.61 16.62
C ARG A 741 -17.06 -13.56 17.45
N GLU A 742 -16.87 -12.28 17.16
CA GLU A 742 -17.64 -11.18 17.78
C GLU A 742 -19.15 -11.29 17.45
N ALA A 743 -19.52 -11.67 16.22
CA ALA A 743 -20.92 -11.90 15.86
C ALA A 743 -21.53 -13.10 16.58
N ALA A 744 -20.80 -14.22 16.69
CA ALA A 744 -21.23 -15.40 17.43
C ALA A 744 -21.35 -15.13 18.95
N GLU A 745 -20.37 -14.45 19.55
CA GLU A 745 -20.44 -14.03 20.95
C GLU A 745 -21.59 -13.04 21.19
N SER A 746 -21.85 -12.12 20.26
CA SER A 746 -22.97 -11.19 20.34
C SER A 746 -24.32 -11.91 20.33
N LEU A 747 -24.49 -12.93 19.49
CA LEU A 747 -25.68 -13.77 19.45
C LEU A 747 -25.85 -14.54 20.78
N TRP A 748 -24.78 -15.20 21.24
CA TRP A 748 -24.75 -15.91 22.53
C TRP A 748 -25.17 -15.03 23.70
N ARG A 749 -24.51 -13.87 23.89
CA ARG A 749 -24.81 -12.91 24.98
C ARG A 749 -26.27 -12.45 25.00
N GLN A 750 -26.98 -12.51 23.87
CA GLN A 750 -28.37 -12.06 23.75
C GLN A 750 -29.38 -13.20 23.94
N CYS A 751 -28.98 -14.44 23.69
CA CYS A 751 -29.82 -15.65 23.86
C CYS A 751 -29.67 -16.32 25.24
N CYS A 752 -28.51 -16.19 25.90
CA CYS A 752 -28.13 -17.02 27.04
C CYS A 752 -28.67 -16.54 28.40
N ALA A 753 -30.00 -16.51 28.50
CA ALA A 753 -30.70 -16.50 29.78
C ALA A 753 -30.70 -17.89 30.46
N VAL A 754 -30.53 -18.96 29.69
CA VAL A 754 -30.47 -20.36 30.16
C VAL A 754 -29.39 -21.10 29.37
N VAL A 755 -28.44 -21.73 30.06
CA VAL A 755 -27.44 -22.63 29.48
C VAL A 755 -27.66 -24.02 30.10
N SER A 756 -27.68 -25.07 29.29
CA SER A 756 -27.80 -26.45 29.77
C SER A 756 -26.54 -26.86 30.56
N ALA A 757 -26.68 -27.79 31.51
CA ALA A 757 -25.54 -28.31 32.26
C ALA A 757 -24.51 -28.98 31.32
N ASP A 758 -25.03 -29.70 30.31
CA ASP A 758 -24.22 -30.38 29.30
C ASP A 758 -23.51 -29.38 28.37
N GLY A 759 -24.21 -28.34 27.89
CA GLY A 759 -23.61 -27.27 27.10
C GLY A 759 -22.52 -26.49 27.86
N LEU A 760 -22.68 -26.29 29.17
CA LEU A 760 -21.63 -25.71 30.02
C LEU A 760 -20.42 -26.64 30.15
N ALA A 761 -20.64 -27.95 30.27
CA ALA A 761 -19.57 -28.94 30.32
C ALA A 761 -18.77 -29.00 29.00
N ASP A 762 -19.45 -28.94 27.85
CA ASP A 762 -18.81 -28.90 26.53
C ASP A 762 -17.98 -27.63 26.31
N ILE A 763 -18.48 -26.46 26.73
CA ILE A 763 -17.70 -25.20 26.71
C ILE A 763 -16.43 -25.33 27.55
N VAL A 764 -16.54 -25.86 28.78
CA VAL A 764 -15.37 -26.08 29.65
C VAL A 764 -14.39 -27.09 29.03
N ARG A 765 -14.88 -28.15 28.40
CA ARG A 765 -14.06 -29.17 27.70
C ARG A 765 -13.24 -28.55 26.56
N VAL A 766 -13.86 -27.76 25.69
CA VAL A 766 -13.17 -27.14 24.54
C VAL A 766 -12.17 -26.05 25.00
N VAL A 767 -12.52 -25.27 26.02
CA VAL A 767 -11.59 -24.27 26.59
C VAL A 767 -10.40 -24.97 27.27
N ALA A 768 -10.62 -26.05 28.02
CA ALA A 768 -9.56 -26.82 28.67
C ALA A 768 -8.66 -27.57 27.66
N ALA A 769 -9.20 -27.98 26.51
CA ALA A 769 -8.43 -28.60 25.43
C ALA A 769 -7.47 -27.63 24.70
N GLY A 770 -7.56 -26.33 24.98
CA GLY A 770 -6.57 -25.34 24.53
C GLY A 770 -6.47 -25.15 23.01
N GLY A 771 -7.52 -25.49 22.26
CA GLY A 771 -7.55 -25.39 20.80
C GLY A 771 -6.77 -26.48 20.04
N LYS A 772 -6.40 -27.59 20.70
CA LYS A 772 -5.84 -28.77 20.03
C LYS A 772 -6.94 -29.54 19.30
N GLY A 773 -7.18 -29.19 18.04
CA GLY A 773 -8.00 -30.00 17.14
C GLY A 773 -7.36 -31.34 16.81
N GLU A 774 -8.19 -32.36 16.54
CA GLU A 774 -7.72 -33.68 16.11
C GLU A 774 -6.93 -33.55 14.80
N GLY A 775 -5.72 -34.13 14.76
CA GLY A 775 -4.78 -34.02 13.64
C GLY A 775 -3.44 -33.36 13.97
N GLN A 776 -3.31 -32.63 15.09
CA GLN A 776 -2.00 -32.16 15.56
C GLN A 776 -1.28 -33.26 16.35
N SER A 777 -0.44 -34.01 15.63
CA SER A 777 0.46 -35.02 16.20
C SER A 777 1.34 -34.43 17.32
N THR A 778 1.64 -35.28 18.30
CA THR A 778 2.38 -34.95 19.52
C THR A 778 3.77 -34.40 19.25
N ALA A 779 3.96 -33.09 19.46
CA ALA A 779 5.24 -32.49 19.81
C ALA A 779 5.09 -31.83 21.19
N GLY A 780 5.90 -32.28 22.15
CA GLY A 780 5.67 -32.00 23.57
C GLY A 780 5.90 -30.55 23.97
N LEU A 781 4.99 -30.02 24.78
CA LEU A 781 5.17 -28.82 25.60
C LEU A 781 4.31 -28.98 26.87
N PHE A 782 4.86 -29.72 27.84
CA PHE A 782 4.65 -29.63 29.29
C PHE A 782 5.45 -30.77 29.96
N GLU A 783 6.78 -30.72 29.83
CA GLU A 783 7.62 -31.21 30.92
C GLU A 783 7.67 -30.09 31.95
N SER A 784 7.07 -30.36 33.11
CA SER A 784 7.16 -29.50 34.28
C SER A 784 8.43 -29.86 35.05
N ASP A 785 9.46 -29.02 34.93
CA ASP A 785 10.52 -28.96 35.93
C ASP A 785 10.02 -28.23 37.20
N GLU A 786 10.72 -28.49 38.30
CA GLU A 786 10.38 -28.23 39.72
C GLU A 786 10.14 -26.75 40.11
#